data_AF-A0A955HXF0-F1
#
_entry.id   AF-A0A955HXF0-F1
#
_cell.length_a   1.000
_cell.length_b   1.000
_cell.length_c   1.000
_cell.angle_alpha   90.00
_cell.angle_beta   90.00
_cell.angle_gamma   90.00
#
_symmetry.space_group_name_H-M   'P 1'
#
loop_
_entity.id
_entity.type
_entity.pdbx_description
1 polymer ?
#
loop_
_entity_poly.entity_id
_entity_poly.type
_entity_poly.pdbx_seq_one_letter_code
_entity_poly.pdbx_strand_id
1 'polypeptide(L)'
;MKESTDTFPRLAVETEANTEGMYAQLQSKYNDFIRTIFIQERISSQAEVRQIQSWLDSIRHDSTAIKEALNNYEKHAVPLLHSELQKKSGAVAELTIALQDNIISKQSYDEWITWMEDISRDSEEKLTSMAKILPSYLQRRRTLASKRQGLLGSKGFASLEVSPNYAIRTKASTLKNTKMFLSKLSIEEREDLLTELINTLPLIEAEKSLFEQFDKLLSASVGVHITADSKKRWIARFKDPRTSPKKKVAFVTAEFPAYIERWKVVHGKRDELLKKPHFHELWQKDIADIGIFKSDTKFMELHYDKKVDMVKRIDNALIAKQKGKEEWTNAVTAEIRTAATAGYISANRVGELVASMRESERTLHEVKNFIKEWAKLRYRFNKVEEQMTKEKAPQGLHRIPVELFLMMKWEKRKSYVAEVEYRLQMESRNGIESTLPYGLMLRIRHELDSANWQEVRNLLNEAWPMAITEQDKAQLESMENYLKNFGSSAPKESSTPDKARALRSALETIDSAYKQLPTEVKPFYDHAFKHDSNCAWTVGVMLYNVQWGLERGYQPQDLSKVRERAAAETPMRMRPGMGHGDGLENNLIDGHGRPAIREEGWGPQNICTSSSEAGRIVDSANANKFNFSYWYWNNLIIKGVSAGQYSSIAYILRRQIVSGMRTLEAQGETVASARNYLALLN
;
A
#
# COMPACT_ATOMS: atom_id res chain seq x y z
N MET A 1 -37.98 -97.32 70.20
CA MET A 1 -38.59 -96.62 69.04
C MET A 1 -38.07 -95.19 69.09
N LYS A 2 -36.91 -94.86 68.51
CA LYS A 2 -36.57 -94.71 67.07
C LYS A 2 -37.52 -93.76 66.33
N GLU A 3 -36.91 -92.66 65.88
CA GLU A 3 -37.19 -91.75 64.73
C GLU A 3 -37.49 -90.30 65.13
N SER A 4 -37.10 -89.26 64.38
CA SER A 4 -36.10 -89.05 63.33
C SER A 4 -36.26 -87.57 62.93
N THR A 5 -35.12 -86.86 62.89
CA THR A 5 -34.72 -85.70 62.09
C THR A 5 -35.65 -85.05 61.03
N ASP A 6 -35.39 -83.75 60.87
CA ASP A 6 -35.50 -82.89 59.66
C ASP A 6 -36.71 -81.98 59.47
N THR A 7 -36.50 -80.70 59.78
CA THR A 7 -37.15 -79.55 59.12
C THR A 7 -36.14 -78.82 58.25
N PHE A 8 -36.31 -78.92 56.92
CA PHE A 8 -35.56 -78.22 55.87
C PHE A 8 -36.03 -76.77 55.65
N PRO A 9 -35.19 -75.91 55.03
CA PRO A 9 -35.47 -74.53 54.63
C PRO A 9 -36.22 -74.51 53.27
N ARG A 10 -37.45 -73.97 53.24
CA ARG A 10 -38.23 -73.82 51.99
C ARG A 10 -38.59 -72.38 51.60
N LEU A 11 -38.41 -71.40 52.49
CA LEU A 11 -38.78 -70.00 52.24
C LEU A 11 -37.66 -69.13 51.64
N ALA A 12 -36.39 -69.55 51.69
CA ALA A 12 -35.27 -68.80 51.09
C ALA A 12 -35.09 -69.08 49.59
N VAL A 13 -35.51 -70.26 49.10
CA VAL A 13 -35.28 -70.70 47.71
C VAL A 13 -36.26 -70.04 46.72
N GLU A 14 -37.49 -69.73 47.15
CA GLU A 14 -38.50 -69.08 46.28
C GLU A 14 -38.25 -67.57 46.08
N THR A 15 -37.65 -66.88 47.06
CA THR A 15 -37.26 -65.46 46.96
C THR A 15 -35.99 -65.25 46.14
N GLU A 16 -35.03 -66.18 46.21
CA GLU A 16 -33.83 -66.18 45.38
C GLU A 16 -34.15 -66.43 43.89
N ALA A 17 -35.00 -67.42 43.59
CA ALA A 17 -35.41 -67.74 42.20
C ALA A 17 -36.17 -66.59 41.52
N ASN A 18 -36.97 -65.82 42.26
CA ASN A 18 -37.67 -64.64 41.75
C ASN A 18 -36.70 -63.47 41.47
N THR A 19 -35.69 -63.28 42.32
CA THR A 19 -34.70 -62.20 42.17
C THR A 19 -33.80 -62.43 40.96
N GLU A 20 -33.35 -63.67 40.72
CA GLU A 20 -32.54 -64.01 39.55
C GLU A 20 -33.29 -63.80 38.22
N GLY A 21 -34.59 -64.15 38.17
CA GLY A 21 -35.43 -63.91 37.00
C GLY A 21 -35.61 -62.42 36.68
N MET A 22 -35.83 -61.60 37.71
CA MET A 22 -35.94 -60.14 37.55
C MET A 22 -34.62 -59.50 37.11
N TYR A 23 -33.49 -59.97 37.64
CA TYR A 23 -32.17 -59.51 37.24
C TYR A 23 -31.87 -59.85 35.77
N ALA A 24 -32.17 -61.07 35.33
CA ALA A 24 -31.97 -61.48 33.94
C ALA A 24 -32.77 -60.61 32.95
N GLN A 25 -34.00 -60.24 33.32
CA GLN A 25 -34.82 -59.31 32.53
C GLN A 25 -34.21 -57.91 32.46
N LEU A 26 -33.75 -57.37 33.59
CA LEU A 26 -33.08 -56.06 33.65
C LEU A 26 -31.80 -56.05 32.81
N GLN A 27 -30.98 -57.09 32.96
CA GLN A 27 -29.73 -57.26 32.23
C GLN A 27 -29.99 -57.33 30.72
N SER A 28 -31.01 -58.05 30.26
CA SER A 28 -31.40 -58.08 28.84
C SER A 28 -31.76 -56.68 28.33
N LYS A 29 -32.60 -55.94 29.06
CA LYS A 29 -33.03 -54.59 28.68
C LYS A 29 -31.85 -53.62 28.56
N TYR A 30 -30.96 -53.59 29.55
CA TYR A 30 -29.79 -52.70 29.50
C TYR A 30 -28.75 -53.16 28.49
N ASN A 31 -28.61 -54.47 28.22
CA ASN A 31 -27.75 -54.96 27.14
C ASN A 31 -28.27 -54.52 25.76
N ASP A 32 -29.58 -54.53 25.53
CA ASP A 32 -30.18 -54.01 24.30
C ASP A 32 -30.00 -52.49 24.16
N PHE A 33 -30.15 -51.75 25.27
CA PHE A 33 -29.86 -50.32 25.33
C PHE A 33 -28.39 -50.05 25.00
N ILE A 34 -27.44 -50.72 25.66
CA ILE A 34 -25.99 -50.63 25.40
C ILE A 34 -25.70 -50.98 23.93
N ARG A 35 -26.26 -52.07 23.41
CA ARG A 35 -26.08 -52.46 22.01
C ARG A 35 -26.52 -51.34 21.07
N THR A 36 -27.63 -50.67 21.37
CA THR A 36 -28.13 -49.58 20.54
C THR A 36 -27.21 -48.35 20.64
N ILE A 37 -27.00 -47.81 21.84
CA ILE A 37 -26.24 -46.55 22.02
C ILE A 37 -24.75 -46.68 21.74
N PHE A 38 -24.14 -47.84 21.98
CA PHE A 38 -22.69 -48.02 21.87
C PHE A 38 -22.29 -48.77 20.60
N ILE A 39 -22.90 -49.93 20.34
CA ILE A 39 -22.48 -50.79 19.22
C ILE A 39 -23.02 -50.28 17.89
N GLN A 40 -24.32 -49.99 17.83
CA GLN A 40 -24.98 -49.56 16.59
C GLN A 40 -24.77 -48.06 16.35
N GLU A 41 -25.03 -47.24 17.37
CA GLU A 41 -25.13 -45.80 17.20
C GLU A 41 -23.91 -45.05 17.71
N ARG A 42 -22.98 -45.71 18.42
CA ARG A 42 -21.70 -45.13 18.86
C ARG A 42 -21.81 -43.77 19.57
N ILE A 43 -22.95 -43.50 20.20
CA ILE A 43 -23.23 -42.30 20.98
C ILE A 43 -22.43 -42.37 22.28
N SER A 44 -22.56 -43.47 23.03
CA SER A 44 -21.87 -43.61 24.32
C SER A 44 -20.40 -44.00 24.17
N SER A 45 -19.63 -43.68 25.20
CA SER A 45 -18.23 -44.07 25.33
C SER A 45 -18.10 -45.48 25.90
N GLN A 46 -16.93 -46.09 25.69
CA GLN A 46 -16.59 -47.37 26.31
C GLN A 46 -16.54 -47.27 27.84
N ALA A 47 -16.19 -46.11 28.39
CA ALA A 47 -16.14 -45.87 29.83
C ALA A 47 -17.54 -45.88 30.45
N GLU A 48 -18.50 -45.20 29.84
CA GLU A 48 -19.90 -45.18 30.28
C GLU A 48 -20.53 -46.57 30.22
N VAL A 49 -20.26 -47.34 29.15
CA VAL A 49 -20.73 -48.73 29.06
C VAL A 49 -20.18 -49.58 30.20
N ARG A 50 -18.89 -49.45 30.54
CA ARG A 50 -18.30 -50.16 31.67
C ARG A 50 -18.90 -49.75 33.01
N GLN A 51 -19.22 -48.46 33.18
CA GLN A 51 -19.90 -47.98 34.40
C GLN A 51 -21.30 -48.57 34.54
N ILE A 52 -22.08 -48.60 33.45
CA ILE A 52 -23.42 -49.23 33.44
C ILE A 52 -23.30 -50.72 33.77
N GLN A 53 -22.36 -51.43 33.15
CA GLN A 53 -22.13 -52.86 33.42
C GLN A 53 -21.70 -53.12 34.86
N SER A 54 -20.73 -52.36 35.39
CA SER A 54 -20.29 -52.48 36.77
C SER A 54 -21.39 -52.15 37.77
N TRP A 55 -22.25 -51.17 37.46
CA TRP A 55 -23.42 -50.85 38.27
C TRP A 55 -24.45 -51.98 38.25
N LEU A 56 -24.76 -52.54 37.08
CA LEU A 56 -25.65 -53.71 36.95
C LEU A 56 -25.12 -54.90 37.75
N ASP A 57 -23.82 -55.16 37.73
CA ASP A 57 -23.22 -56.25 38.52
C ASP A 57 -23.35 -55.99 40.02
N SER A 58 -23.22 -54.72 40.47
CA SER A 58 -23.29 -54.36 41.89
C SER A 58 -24.68 -54.57 42.53
N ILE A 59 -25.75 -54.49 41.74
CA ILE A 59 -27.14 -54.63 42.23
C ILE A 59 -27.70 -56.05 42.07
N ARG A 60 -26.89 -56.99 41.56
CA ARG A 60 -27.33 -58.34 41.14
C ARG A 60 -28.10 -59.13 42.20
N HIS A 61 -27.79 -58.92 43.48
CA HIS A 61 -28.38 -59.65 44.60
C HIS A 61 -29.38 -58.80 45.41
N ASP A 62 -29.73 -57.59 44.97
CA ASP A 62 -30.67 -56.69 45.64
C ASP A 62 -32.00 -56.58 44.88
N SER A 63 -33.00 -57.35 45.32
CA SER A 63 -34.32 -57.40 44.69
C SER A 63 -35.07 -56.06 44.68
N THR A 64 -34.79 -55.16 45.63
CA THR A 64 -35.42 -53.83 45.70
C THR A 64 -34.78 -52.90 44.67
N ALA A 65 -33.44 -52.86 44.63
CA ALA A 65 -32.70 -52.09 43.64
C ALA A 65 -32.99 -52.53 42.20
N ILE A 66 -33.15 -53.85 41.96
CA ILE A 66 -33.53 -54.39 40.64
C ILE A 66 -34.92 -53.91 40.21
N LYS A 67 -35.92 -53.93 41.12
CA LYS A 67 -37.28 -53.43 40.84
C LYS A 67 -37.27 -51.94 40.49
N GLU A 68 -36.52 -51.16 41.24
CA GLU A 68 -36.37 -49.72 40.99
C GLU A 68 -35.68 -49.46 39.65
N ALA A 69 -34.60 -50.18 39.34
CA ALA A 69 -33.89 -50.09 38.07
C ALA A 69 -34.78 -50.47 36.86
N LEU A 70 -35.61 -51.51 36.98
CA LEU A 70 -36.58 -51.88 35.93
C LEU A 70 -37.61 -50.77 35.67
N ASN A 71 -38.11 -50.13 36.73
CA ASN A 71 -39.03 -48.99 36.62
C ASN A 71 -38.33 -47.76 36.00
N ASN A 72 -37.09 -47.51 36.39
CA ASN A 72 -36.28 -46.40 35.89
C ASN A 72 -35.88 -46.59 34.41
N TYR A 73 -35.66 -47.82 33.96
CA TYR A 73 -35.36 -48.11 32.56
C TYR A 73 -36.47 -47.58 31.62
N GLU A 74 -37.73 -47.89 31.94
CA GLU A 74 -38.88 -47.48 31.12
C GLU A 74 -39.16 -45.99 31.24
N LYS A 75 -39.03 -45.42 32.45
CA LYS A 75 -39.31 -44.00 32.70
C LYS A 75 -38.22 -43.05 32.22
N HIS A 76 -36.96 -43.48 32.21
CA HIS A 76 -35.81 -42.60 32.01
C HIS A 76 -34.85 -43.07 30.91
N ALA A 77 -34.44 -44.34 30.89
CA ALA A 77 -33.46 -44.82 29.91
C ALA A 77 -34.01 -44.86 28.48
N VAL A 78 -35.26 -45.33 28.28
CA VAL A 78 -35.89 -45.37 26.95
C VAL A 78 -36.16 -43.97 26.38
N PRO A 79 -36.73 -43.00 27.13
CA PRO A 79 -36.85 -41.63 26.65
C PRO A 79 -35.50 -40.95 26.34
N LEU A 80 -34.48 -41.22 27.17
CA LEU A 80 -33.13 -40.72 26.94
C LEU A 80 -32.57 -41.26 25.62
N LEU A 81 -32.64 -42.58 25.39
CA LEU A 81 -32.25 -43.22 24.12
C LEU A 81 -32.88 -42.51 22.92
N HIS A 82 -34.20 -42.31 22.96
CA HIS A 82 -34.91 -41.70 21.85
C HIS A 82 -34.43 -40.26 21.58
N SER A 83 -34.22 -39.47 22.64
CA SER A 83 -33.71 -38.10 22.53
C SER A 83 -32.30 -38.05 21.94
N GLU A 84 -31.42 -38.95 22.36
CA GLU A 84 -30.04 -39.01 21.88
C GLU A 84 -29.96 -39.43 20.41
N LEU A 85 -30.74 -40.43 20.01
CA LEU A 85 -30.85 -40.86 18.61
C LEU A 85 -31.36 -39.72 17.72
N GLN A 86 -32.40 -39.00 18.15
CA GLN A 86 -32.93 -37.85 17.40
C GLN A 86 -31.88 -36.74 17.22
N LYS A 87 -31.10 -36.43 18.27
CA LYS A 87 -30.03 -35.43 18.19
C LYS A 87 -28.96 -35.84 17.18
N LYS A 88 -28.51 -37.09 17.23
CA LYS A 88 -27.52 -37.62 16.28
C LYS A 88 -28.07 -37.64 14.86
N SER A 89 -29.27 -38.17 14.63
CA SER A 89 -29.87 -38.23 13.29
C SER A 89 -30.07 -36.83 12.71
N GLY A 90 -30.49 -35.86 13.53
CA GLY A 90 -30.62 -34.46 13.12
C GLY A 90 -29.27 -33.84 12.71
N ALA A 91 -28.22 -34.07 13.50
CA ALA A 91 -26.87 -33.61 13.19
C ALA A 91 -26.32 -34.20 11.88
N VAL A 92 -26.50 -35.51 11.66
CA VAL A 92 -26.09 -36.20 10.43
C VAL A 92 -26.88 -35.69 9.21
N ALA A 93 -28.18 -35.44 9.36
CA ALA A 93 -29.01 -34.87 8.30
C ALA A 93 -28.52 -33.46 7.91
N GLU A 94 -28.27 -32.58 8.88
CA GLU A 94 -27.73 -31.23 8.64
C GLU A 94 -26.37 -31.25 7.94
N LEU A 95 -25.47 -32.15 8.36
CA LEU A 95 -24.18 -32.36 7.70
C LEU A 95 -24.33 -32.86 6.26
N THR A 96 -25.30 -33.76 6.02
CA THR A 96 -25.57 -34.32 4.68
C THR A 96 -26.10 -33.24 3.74
N ILE A 97 -27.05 -32.42 4.20
CA ILE A 97 -27.56 -31.26 3.45
C ILE A 97 -26.42 -30.29 3.17
N ALA A 98 -25.60 -29.96 4.17
CA ALA A 98 -24.46 -29.05 4.00
C ALA A 98 -23.42 -29.57 2.98
N LEU A 99 -23.22 -30.89 2.90
CA LEU A 99 -22.34 -31.49 1.90
C LEU A 99 -22.95 -31.38 0.49
N GLN A 100 -24.25 -31.70 0.34
CA GLN A 100 -24.97 -31.61 -0.94
C GLN A 100 -24.99 -30.17 -1.49
N ASP A 101 -25.19 -29.19 -0.62
CA ASP A 101 -25.22 -27.77 -0.95
C ASP A 101 -23.83 -27.16 -1.19
N ASN A 102 -22.76 -27.96 -1.14
CA ASN A 102 -21.37 -27.51 -1.24
C ASN A 102 -21.00 -26.44 -0.18
N ILE A 103 -21.55 -26.56 1.02
CA ILE A 103 -21.20 -25.70 2.18
C ILE A 103 -19.95 -26.24 2.88
N ILE A 104 -19.83 -27.56 2.99
CA ILE A 104 -18.66 -28.25 3.54
C ILE A 104 -18.01 -29.16 2.48
N SER A 105 -16.74 -29.50 2.70
CA SER A 105 -16.07 -30.54 1.90
C SER A 105 -16.47 -31.93 2.38
N LYS A 106 -16.26 -32.94 1.52
CA LYS A 106 -16.39 -34.34 1.92
C LYS A 106 -15.47 -34.70 3.09
N GLN A 107 -14.24 -34.18 3.09
CA GLN A 107 -13.31 -34.35 4.21
C GLN A 107 -13.89 -33.83 5.53
N SER A 108 -14.43 -32.60 5.55
CA SER A 108 -15.01 -32.05 6.78
C SER A 108 -16.28 -32.80 7.23
N TYR A 109 -17.06 -33.34 6.29
CA TYR A 109 -18.16 -34.23 6.62
C TYR A 109 -17.64 -35.50 7.31
N ASP A 110 -16.64 -36.16 6.71
CA ASP A 110 -16.07 -37.42 7.22
C ASP A 110 -15.41 -37.23 8.60
N GLU A 111 -14.75 -36.08 8.82
CA GLU A 111 -14.19 -35.69 10.12
C GLU A 111 -15.27 -35.59 11.20
N TRP A 112 -16.41 -34.94 10.91
CA TRP A 112 -17.52 -34.85 11.85
C TRP A 112 -18.18 -36.21 12.12
N ILE A 113 -18.39 -37.03 11.09
CA ILE A 113 -18.94 -38.38 11.27
C ILE A 113 -18.00 -39.22 12.14
N THR A 114 -16.71 -39.24 11.81
CA THR A 114 -15.69 -39.98 12.57
C THR A 114 -15.63 -39.51 14.02
N TRP A 115 -15.70 -38.20 14.25
CA TRP A 115 -15.70 -37.62 15.59
C TRP A 115 -16.95 -38.01 16.40
N MET A 116 -18.14 -38.00 15.78
CA MET A 116 -19.39 -38.41 16.44
C MET A 116 -19.40 -39.91 16.76
N GLU A 117 -18.73 -40.73 15.94
CA GLU A 117 -18.65 -42.19 16.09
C GLU A 117 -17.46 -42.68 16.93
N ASP A 118 -16.66 -41.76 17.49
CA ASP A 118 -15.49 -42.09 18.30
C ASP A 118 -15.91 -42.65 19.67
N ILE A 119 -15.74 -43.96 19.85
CA ILE A 119 -16.13 -44.68 21.08
C ILE A 119 -15.29 -44.33 22.31
N SER A 120 -14.21 -43.58 22.15
CA SER A 120 -13.39 -43.11 23.28
C SER A 120 -13.92 -41.82 23.92
N ARG A 121 -14.83 -41.12 23.23
CA ARG A 121 -15.37 -39.83 23.64
C ARG A 121 -16.68 -39.95 24.41
N ASP A 122 -16.82 -39.09 25.40
CA ASP A 122 -17.96 -38.98 26.29
C ASP A 122 -19.26 -38.59 25.55
N SER A 123 -20.40 -39.17 25.97
CA SER A 123 -21.68 -38.94 25.32
C SER A 123 -22.19 -37.51 25.49
N GLU A 124 -21.95 -36.88 26.63
CA GLU A 124 -22.36 -35.50 26.91
C GLU A 124 -21.58 -34.52 26.03
N GLU A 125 -20.26 -34.75 25.86
CA GLU A 125 -19.41 -33.98 24.95
C GLU A 125 -19.94 -34.04 23.51
N LYS A 126 -20.27 -35.25 23.02
CA LYS A 126 -20.83 -35.48 21.68
C LYS A 126 -22.16 -34.77 21.49
N LEU A 127 -23.12 -35.03 22.39
CA LEU A 127 -24.46 -34.46 22.32
C LEU A 127 -24.42 -32.93 22.41
N THR A 128 -23.57 -32.38 23.27
CA THR A 128 -23.37 -30.93 23.40
C THR A 128 -22.77 -30.34 22.14
N SER A 129 -21.78 -31.00 21.54
CA SER A 129 -21.15 -30.52 20.30
C SER A 129 -22.12 -30.56 19.12
N MET A 130 -22.91 -31.63 18.99
CA MET A 130 -23.97 -31.72 17.98
C MET A 130 -25.05 -30.65 18.15
N ALA A 131 -25.45 -30.37 19.40
CA ALA A 131 -26.52 -29.41 19.67
C ALA A 131 -26.07 -27.94 19.62
N LYS A 132 -24.82 -27.64 20.01
CA LYS A 132 -24.35 -26.25 20.19
C LYS A 132 -23.25 -25.84 19.21
N ILE A 133 -22.29 -26.72 18.94
CA ILE A 133 -21.10 -26.38 18.14
C ILE A 133 -21.37 -26.55 16.64
N LEU A 134 -21.97 -27.67 16.25
CA LEU A 134 -22.26 -27.98 14.85
C LEU A 134 -23.14 -26.91 14.17
N PRO A 135 -24.23 -26.39 14.78
CA PRO A 135 -25.04 -25.33 14.16
C PRO A 135 -24.23 -24.06 13.88
N SER A 136 -23.41 -23.60 14.84
CA SER A 136 -22.55 -22.42 14.64
C SER A 136 -21.47 -22.68 13.58
N TYR A 137 -20.89 -23.88 13.58
CA TYR A 137 -19.92 -24.33 12.58
C TYR A 137 -20.50 -24.31 11.16
N LEU A 138 -21.72 -24.79 10.98
CA LEU A 138 -22.43 -24.80 9.68
C LEU A 138 -22.89 -23.40 9.29
N GLN A 139 -23.38 -22.60 10.24
CA GLN A 139 -23.84 -21.24 9.96
C GLN A 139 -22.72 -20.36 9.41
N ARG A 140 -21.52 -20.40 10.01
CA ARG A 140 -20.35 -19.65 9.50
C ARG A 140 -20.05 -20.04 8.05
N ARG A 141 -20.09 -21.33 7.72
CA ARG A 141 -19.83 -21.82 6.36
C ARG A 141 -20.94 -21.48 5.38
N ARG A 142 -22.21 -21.51 5.80
CA ARG A 142 -23.36 -21.02 5.01
C ARG A 142 -23.16 -19.56 4.63
N THR A 143 -22.76 -18.71 5.58
CA THR A 143 -22.45 -17.29 5.30
C THR A 143 -21.37 -17.14 4.23
N LEU A 144 -20.29 -17.92 4.29
CA LEU A 144 -19.24 -17.87 3.26
C LEU A 144 -19.70 -18.39 1.91
N ALA A 145 -20.51 -19.45 1.88
CA ALA A 145 -21.10 -19.98 0.66
C ALA A 145 -21.99 -18.93 -0.02
N SER A 146 -22.85 -18.22 0.74
CA SER A 146 -23.66 -17.12 0.24
C SER A 146 -22.81 -15.96 -0.29
N LYS A 147 -21.78 -15.53 0.44
CA LYS A 147 -20.84 -14.48 -0.03
C LYS A 147 -20.14 -14.89 -1.33
N ARG A 148 -19.69 -16.14 -1.41
CA ARG A 148 -19.07 -16.71 -2.62
C ARG A 148 -20.03 -16.68 -3.80
N GLN A 149 -21.26 -17.16 -3.62
CA GLN A 149 -22.26 -17.13 -4.69
C GLN A 149 -22.60 -15.70 -5.13
N GLY A 150 -22.75 -14.77 -4.18
CA GLY A 150 -22.98 -13.36 -4.47
C GLY A 150 -21.86 -12.72 -5.28
N LEU A 151 -20.60 -13.04 -4.94
CA LEU A 151 -19.45 -12.55 -5.68
C LEU A 151 -19.35 -13.17 -7.08
N LEU A 152 -19.55 -14.50 -7.21
CA LEU A 152 -19.55 -15.21 -8.50
C LEU A 152 -20.67 -14.73 -9.43
N GLY A 153 -21.82 -14.36 -8.87
CA GLY A 153 -22.97 -13.81 -9.60
C GLY A 153 -22.87 -12.31 -9.91
N SER A 154 -21.83 -11.62 -9.43
CA SER A 154 -21.67 -10.18 -9.67
C SER A 154 -21.28 -9.89 -11.12
N LYS A 155 -21.82 -8.82 -11.71
CA LYS A 155 -21.52 -8.39 -13.10
C LYS A 155 -20.03 -8.15 -13.33
N GLY A 156 -19.29 -7.76 -12.29
CA GLY A 156 -17.88 -7.45 -12.38
C GLY A 156 -16.95 -8.67 -12.21
N PHE A 157 -17.44 -9.85 -11.78
CA PHE A 157 -16.57 -11.00 -11.49
C PHE A 157 -15.74 -11.46 -12.70
N ALA A 158 -16.33 -11.41 -13.91
CA ALA A 158 -15.62 -11.71 -15.15
C ALA A 158 -14.37 -10.84 -15.35
N SER A 159 -14.38 -9.60 -14.84
CA SER A 159 -13.23 -8.69 -14.90
C SER A 159 -12.07 -9.13 -13.99
N LEU A 160 -12.36 -9.84 -12.89
CA LEU A 160 -11.34 -10.44 -12.03
C LEU A 160 -10.66 -11.63 -12.74
N GLU A 161 -11.43 -12.43 -13.48
CA GLU A 161 -10.92 -13.60 -14.21
C GLU A 161 -9.94 -13.22 -15.33
N VAL A 162 -10.21 -12.11 -16.02
CA VAL A 162 -9.37 -11.61 -17.12
C VAL A 162 -8.42 -10.48 -16.70
N SER A 163 -8.31 -10.21 -15.39
CA SER A 163 -7.46 -9.15 -14.86
C SER A 163 -6.02 -9.29 -15.38
N PRO A 164 -5.32 -8.21 -15.78
CA PRO A 164 -3.91 -8.32 -16.16
C PRO A 164 -3.03 -8.75 -14.98
N ASN A 165 -3.47 -8.55 -13.74
CA ASN A 165 -2.78 -8.98 -12.53
C ASN A 165 -2.93 -10.50 -12.30
N TYR A 166 -1.84 -11.24 -12.44
CA TYR A 166 -1.79 -12.69 -12.26
C TYR A 166 -2.28 -13.15 -10.89
N ALA A 167 -1.98 -12.41 -9.81
CA ALA A 167 -2.42 -12.77 -8.46
C ALA A 167 -3.95 -12.67 -8.32
N ILE A 168 -4.56 -11.61 -8.88
CA ILE A 168 -6.01 -11.44 -8.90
C ILE A 168 -6.67 -12.56 -9.71
N ARG A 169 -6.15 -12.88 -10.91
CA ARG A 169 -6.68 -14.00 -11.71
C ARG A 169 -6.62 -15.33 -10.98
N THR A 170 -5.51 -15.61 -10.29
CA THR A 170 -5.32 -16.85 -9.53
C THR A 170 -6.30 -16.95 -8.37
N LYS A 171 -6.51 -15.85 -7.65
CA LYS A 171 -7.52 -15.75 -6.57
C LYS A 171 -8.94 -15.97 -7.10
N ALA A 172 -9.30 -15.33 -8.21
CA ALA A 172 -10.60 -15.52 -8.87
C ALA A 172 -10.81 -16.98 -9.33
N SER A 173 -9.79 -17.59 -9.93
CA SER A 173 -9.81 -19.00 -10.33
C SER A 173 -9.99 -19.95 -9.13
N THR A 174 -9.29 -19.66 -8.03
CA THR A 174 -9.40 -20.41 -6.77
C THR A 174 -10.81 -20.31 -6.19
N LEU A 175 -11.42 -19.12 -6.19
CA LEU A 175 -12.79 -18.93 -5.74
C LEU A 175 -13.80 -19.71 -6.61
N LYS A 176 -13.61 -19.70 -7.94
CA LYS A 176 -14.48 -20.39 -8.90
C LYS A 176 -14.41 -21.92 -8.75
N ASN A 177 -13.23 -22.45 -8.43
CA ASN A 177 -13.04 -23.87 -8.21
C ASN A 177 -13.56 -24.30 -6.82
N THR A 178 -14.79 -24.82 -6.77
CA THR A 178 -15.44 -25.28 -5.53
C THR A 178 -14.58 -26.25 -4.73
N LYS A 179 -13.89 -27.18 -5.39
CA LYS A 179 -13.03 -28.16 -4.71
C LYS A 179 -11.85 -27.47 -4.02
N MET A 180 -11.12 -26.59 -4.71
CA MET A 180 -10.02 -25.85 -4.09
C MET A 180 -10.51 -24.99 -2.93
N PHE A 181 -11.60 -24.23 -3.14
CA PHE A 181 -12.17 -23.36 -2.11
C PHE A 181 -12.59 -24.13 -0.85
N LEU A 182 -13.21 -25.30 -0.97
CA LEU A 182 -13.73 -26.06 0.17
C LEU A 182 -12.73 -27.03 0.82
N SER A 183 -11.77 -27.56 0.07
CA SER A 183 -10.88 -28.63 0.56
C SER A 183 -9.43 -28.22 0.75
N LYS A 184 -8.99 -27.10 0.17
CA LYS A 184 -7.59 -26.66 0.25
C LYS A 184 -7.39 -25.41 1.08
N LEU A 185 -8.44 -24.63 1.32
CA LEU A 185 -8.38 -23.41 2.12
C LEU A 185 -8.96 -23.66 3.51
N SER A 186 -8.30 -23.13 4.54
CA SER A 186 -8.86 -22.98 5.89
C SER A 186 -10.07 -22.03 5.86
N ILE A 187 -10.81 -21.93 6.96
CA ILE A 187 -11.98 -21.04 7.02
C ILE A 187 -11.54 -19.57 7.01
N GLU A 188 -10.44 -19.24 7.67
CA GLU A 188 -9.82 -17.90 7.66
C GLU A 188 -9.32 -17.54 6.26
N GLU A 189 -8.65 -18.45 5.56
CA GLU A 189 -8.16 -18.20 4.19
C GLU A 189 -9.31 -17.96 3.20
N ARG A 190 -10.47 -18.60 3.41
CA ARG A 190 -11.68 -18.34 2.60
C ARG A 190 -12.26 -16.96 2.87
N GLU A 191 -12.29 -16.55 4.14
CA GLU A 191 -12.75 -15.22 4.56
C GLU A 191 -11.87 -14.12 3.97
N ASP A 192 -10.55 -14.30 4.04
CA ASP A 192 -9.56 -13.39 3.47
C ASP A 192 -9.70 -13.31 1.94
N LEU A 193 -9.73 -14.45 1.26
CA LEU A 193 -9.90 -14.51 -0.21
C LEU A 193 -11.17 -13.76 -0.67
N LEU A 194 -12.30 -14.00 0.00
CA LEU A 194 -13.56 -13.32 -0.31
C LEU A 194 -13.46 -11.81 -0.07
N THR A 195 -12.91 -11.40 1.06
CA THR A 195 -12.77 -9.99 1.45
C THR A 195 -11.87 -9.25 0.47
N GLU A 196 -10.72 -9.83 0.11
CA GLU A 196 -9.80 -9.27 -0.86
C GLU A 196 -10.44 -9.09 -2.23
N LEU A 197 -11.15 -10.10 -2.74
CA LEU A 197 -11.78 -10.00 -4.06
C LEU A 197 -12.95 -9.01 -4.06
N ILE A 198 -13.76 -8.97 -2.99
CA ILE A 198 -14.83 -7.97 -2.81
C ILE A 198 -14.26 -6.56 -2.82
N ASN A 199 -13.15 -6.32 -2.11
CA ASN A 199 -12.52 -5.00 -2.04
C ASN A 199 -11.78 -4.64 -3.34
N THR A 200 -11.32 -5.63 -4.09
CA THR A 200 -10.62 -5.44 -5.36
C THR A 200 -11.59 -5.08 -6.50
N LEU A 201 -12.82 -5.57 -6.45
CA LEU A 201 -13.77 -5.44 -7.55
C LEU A 201 -14.08 -3.97 -7.93
N PRO A 202 -14.41 -3.07 -6.99
CA PRO A 202 -14.64 -1.65 -7.30
C PRO A 202 -13.41 -0.95 -7.88
N LEU A 203 -12.20 -1.38 -7.51
CA LEU A 203 -10.96 -0.80 -8.02
C LEU A 203 -10.74 -1.14 -9.49
N ILE A 204 -11.08 -2.37 -9.90
CA ILE A 204 -11.01 -2.79 -11.30
C ILE A 204 -12.07 -2.06 -12.14
N GLU A 205 -13.28 -1.91 -11.62
CA GLU A 205 -14.34 -1.17 -12.30
C GLU A 205 -13.98 0.32 -12.46
N ALA A 206 -13.43 0.94 -11.42
CA ALA A 206 -12.93 2.31 -11.47
C ALA A 206 -11.78 2.45 -12.48
N GLU A 207 -10.83 1.50 -12.50
CA GLU A 207 -9.74 1.50 -13.48
C GLU A 207 -10.24 1.32 -14.91
N LYS A 208 -11.28 0.50 -15.13
CA LYS A 208 -11.92 0.34 -16.44
C LYS A 208 -12.57 1.64 -16.90
N SER A 209 -13.36 2.29 -16.05
CA SER A 209 -13.97 3.59 -16.37
C SER A 209 -12.91 4.65 -16.65
N LEU A 210 -11.84 4.68 -15.86
CA LEU A 210 -10.71 5.57 -16.07
C LEU A 210 -10.00 5.31 -17.41
N PHE A 211 -9.83 4.04 -17.78
CA PHE A 211 -9.27 3.65 -19.07
C PHE A 211 -10.15 4.09 -20.23
N GLU A 212 -11.48 3.94 -20.12
CA GLU A 212 -12.43 4.40 -21.14
C GLU A 212 -12.34 5.92 -21.35
N GLN A 213 -12.24 6.70 -20.26
CA GLN A 213 -12.01 8.15 -20.34
C GLN A 213 -10.68 8.47 -21.04
N PHE A 214 -9.60 7.78 -20.65
CA PHE A 214 -8.29 7.96 -21.24
C PHE A 214 -8.25 7.59 -22.73
N ASP A 215 -8.87 6.47 -23.11
CA ASP A 215 -8.94 6.02 -24.50
C ASP A 215 -9.79 6.95 -25.36
N LYS A 216 -10.86 7.54 -24.81
CA LYS A 216 -11.65 8.57 -25.49
C LYS A 216 -10.80 9.81 -25.80
N LEU A 217 -10.04 10.31 -24.82
CA LEU A 217 -9.12 11.44 -25.02
C LEU A 217 -8.02 11.15 -26.05
N LEU A 218 -7.45 9.94 -25.99
CA LEU A 218 -6.45 9.49 -26.96
C LEU A 218 -7.04 9.39 -28.36
N SER A 219 -8.21 8.76 -28.50
CA SER A 219 -8.88 8.56 -29.79
C SER A 219 -9.20 9.90 -30.47
N ALA A 220 -9.66 10.89 -29.71
CA ALA A 220 -9.90 12.24 -30.22
C ALA A 220 -8.62 12.94 -30.70
N SER A 221 -7.44 12.51 -30.24
CA SER A 221 -6.14 13.08 -30.62
C SER A 221 -5.48 12.35 -31.80
N VAL A 222 -5.91 11.13 -32.14
CA VAL A 222 -5.31 10.32 -33.21
C VAL A 222 -5.69 10.88 -34.57
N GLY A 223 -4.70 11.00 -35.45
CA GLY A 223 -4.89 11.56 -36.81
C GLY A 223 -5.00 13.09 -36.83
N VAL A 224 -5.07 13.74 -35.66
CA VAL A 224 -5.11 15.19 -35.51
C VAL A 224 -3.80 15.70 -34.90
N HIS A 225 -3.33 15.06 -33.83
CA HIS A 225 -2.18 15.52 -33.07
C HIS A 225 -1.09 14.46 -32.88
N ILE A 226 -1.52 13.20 -32.80
CA ILE A 226 -0.67 12.02 -32.60
C ILE A 226 -1.02 10.91 -33.59
N THR A 227 -0.08 9.99 -33.79
CA THR A 227 -0.29 8.81 -34.64
C THR A 227 -0.98 7.66 -33.90
N ALA A 228 -1.53 6.70 -34.63
CA ALA A 228 -2.10 5.48 -34.07
C ALA A 228 -1.06 4.67 -33.25
N ASP A 229 0.19 4.63 -33.69
CA ASP A 229 1.26 3.96 -32.94
C ASP A 229 1.63 4.71 -31.65
N SER A 230 1.53 6.03 -31.65
CA SER A 230 1.66 6.82 -30.42
C SER A 230 0.56 6.47 -29.41
N LYS A 231 -0.69 6.32 -29.87
CA LYS A 231 -1.81 5.83 -29.04
C LYS A 231 -1.51 4.46 -28.42
N LYS A 232 -0.99 3.50 -29.20
CA LYS A 232 -0.60 2.17 -28.69
C LYS A 232 0.41 2.28 -27.53
N ARG A 233 1.44 3.13 -27.67
CA ARG A 233 2.44 3.35 -26.61
C ARG A 233 1.85 3.96 -25.34
N TRP A 234 0.93 4.91 -25.47
CA TRP A 234 0.23 5.50 -24.32
C TRP A 234 -0.64 4.48 -23.59
N ILE A 235 -1.40 3.66 -24.33
CA ILE A 235 -2.20 2.57 -23.76
C ILE A 235 -1.30 1.57 -23.03
N ALA A 236 -0.16 1.20 -23.61
CA ALA A 236 0.79 0.29 -22.96
C ALA A 236 1.32 0.85 -21.63
N ARG A 237 1.60 2.16 -21.55
CA ARG A 237 2.01 2.84 -20.31
C ARG A 237 0.91 2.83 -19.26
N PHE A 238 -0.35 3.11 -19.65
CA PHE A 238 -1.48 3.04 -18.73
C PHE A 238 -1.69 1.62 -18.17
N LYS A 239 -1.50 0.60 -19.03
CA LYS A 239 -1.63 -0.82 -18.65
C LYS A 239 -0.42 -1.36 -17.87
N ASP A 240 0.63 -0.58 -17.64
CA ASP A 240 1.79 -1.03 -16.87
C ASP A 240 1.39 -1.33 -15.41
N PRO A 241 1.54 -2.59 -14.94
CA PRO A 241 1.14 -2.97 -13.59
C PRO A 241 2.00 -2.31 -12.50
N ARG A 242 3.16 -1.75 -12.83
CA ARG A 242 4.03 -1.02 -11.88
C ARG A 242 3.50 0.37 -11.55
N THR A 243 2.57 0.90 -12.34
CA THR A 243 1.97 2.21 -12.09
C THR A 243 0.80 2.07 -11.13
N SER A 244 0.86 2.75 -9.98
CA SER A 244 -0.22 2.67 -8.99
C SER A 244 -1.54 3.26 -9.52
N PRO A 245 -2.71 2.72 -9.12
CA PRO A 245 -4.01 3.23 -9.56
C PRO A 245 -4.18 4.74 -9.32
N LYS A 246 -3.70 5.26 -8.18
CA LYS A 246 -3.75 6.70 -7.89
C LYS A 246 -2.92 7.54 -8.86
N LYS A 247 -1.72 7.08 -9.24
CA LYS A 247 -0.90 7.73 -10.28
C LYS A 247 -1.63 7.72 -11.63
N LYS A 248 -2.32 6.63 -11.98
CA LYS A 248 -3.14 6.57 -13.20
C LYS A 248 -4.29 7.58 -13.16
N VAL A 249 -5.02 7.68 -12.04
CA VAL A 249 -6.10 8.67 -11.88
C VAL A 249 -5.57 10.08 -12.06
N ALA A 250 -4.55 10.49 -11.28
CA ALA A 250 -3.97 11.82 -11.35
C ALA A 250 -3.45 12.14 -12.76
N PHE A 251 -2.80 11.17 -13.40
CA PHE A 251 -2.32 11.33 -14.77
C PHE A 251 -3.48 11.58 -15.74
N VAL A 252 -4.51 10.75 -15.74
CA VAL A 252 -5.63 10.87 -16.70
C VAL A 252 -6.47 12.12 -16.46
N THR A 253 -6.74 12.49 -15.20
CA THR A 253 -7.65 13.59 -14.88
C THR A 253 -6.98 14.96 -14.84
N ALA A 254 -5.70 15.04 -14.48
CA ALA A 254 -4.99 16.32 -14.29
C ALA A 254 -3.84 16.53 -15.28
N GLU A 255 -2.96 15.55 -15.48
CA GLU A 255 -1.73 15.76 -16.25
C GLU A 255 -1.91 15.60 -17.76
N PHE A 256 -2.61 14.55 -18.19
CA PHE A 256 -2.79 14.18 -19.59
C PHE A 256 -3.55 15.24 -20.41
N PRO A 257 -4.61 15.90 -19.89
CA PRO A 257 -5.23 17.03 -20.59
C PRO A 257 -4.23 18.14 -20.95
N ALA A 258 -3.28 18.44 -20.06
CA ALA A 258 -2.24 19.43 -20.34
C ALA A 258 -1.24 18.98 -21.43
N TYR A 259 -1.07 17.67 -21.67
CA TYR A 259 -0.34 17.19 -22.85
C TYR A 259 -1.11 17.44 -24.14
N ILE A 260 -2.42 17.20 -24.15
CA ILE A 260 -3.28 17.43 -25.32
C ILE A 260 -3.28 18.92 -25.68
N GLU A 261 -3.45 19.81 -24.71
CA GLU A 261 -3.40 21.26 -24.95
C GLU A 261 -2.04 21.69 -25.51
N ARG A 262 -0.94 21.13 -24.99
CA ARG A 262 0.40 21.35 -25.53
C ARG A 262 0.55 20.85 -26.97
N TRP A 263 -0.08 19.74 -27.35
CA TRP A 263 -0.07 19.26 -28.73
C TRP A 263 -0.86 20.18 -29.65
N LYS A 264 -2.05 20.64 -29.23
CA LYS A 264 -2.87 21.60 -29.95
C LYS A 264 -2.09 22.88 -30.26
N VAL A 265 -1.40 23.44 -29.25
CA VAL A 265 -0.59 24.66 -29.42
C VAL A 265 0.51 24.48 -30.47
N VAL A 266 1.23 23.34 -30.43
CA VAL A 266 2.33 23.09 -31.37
C VAL A 266 1.83 22.89 -32.80
N HIS A 267 0.72 22.16 -32.98
CA HIS A 267 0.08 21.98 -34.29
C HIS A 267 -0.54 23.27 -34.83
N GLY A 268 -1.25 24.03 -33.99
CA GLY A 268 -1.77 25.34 -34.36
C GLY A 268 -0.65 26.30 -34.78
N LYS A 269 0.48 26.30 -34.05
CA LYS A 269 1.65 27.09 -34.44
C LYS A 269 2.22 26.63 -35.78
N ARG A 270 2.27 25.33 -36.06
CA ARG A 270 2.69 24.84 -37.37
C ARG A 270 1.77 25.39 -38.47
N ASP A 271 0.46 25.31 -38.30
CA ASP A 271 -0.50 25.77 -39.29
C ASP A 271 -0.42 27.28 -39.53
N GLU A 272 -0.17 28.07 -38.48
CA GLU A 272 0.13 29.50 -38.60
C GLU A 272 1.40 29.75 -39.43
N LEU A 273 2.47 29.01 -39.17
CA LEU A 273 3.76 29.19 -39.87
C LEU A 273 3.67 28.81 -41.34
N LEU A 274 2.91 27.77 -41.69
CA LEU A 274 2.66 27.38 -43.08
C LEU A 274 1.96 28.49 -43.88
N LYS A 275 1.21 29.37 -43.22
CA LYS A 275 0.47 30.50 -43.82
C LYS A 275 1.27 31.82 -43.84
N LYS A 276 2.44 31.90 -43.20
CA LYS A 276 3.20 33.15 -43.13
C LYS A 276 3.76 33.56 -44.51
N PRO A 277 3.81 34.87 -44.81
CA PRO A 277 4.59 35.39 -45.93
C PRO A 277 6.05 34.89 -45.85
N HIS A 278 6.69 34.64 -46.99
CA HIS A 278 8.04 34.06 -47.12
C HIS A 278 8.20 32.57 -46.73
N PHE A 279 7.15 31.86 -46.27
CA PHE A 279 7.28 30.41 -46.03
C PHE A 279 7.60 29.62 -47.30
N HIS A 280 7.06 30.05 -48.44
CA HIS A 280 7.35 29.46 -49.75
C HIS A 280 8.82 29.67 -50.19
N GLU A 281 9.54 30.61 -49.57
CA GLU A 281 10.95 30.89 -49.84
C GLU A 281 11.91 30.06 -48.98
N LEU A 282 11.39 29.24 -48.05
CA LEU A 282 12.20 28.33 -47.26
C LEU A 282 12.45 27.02 -48.02
N TRP A 283 13.73 26.69 -48.15
CA TRP A 283 14.22 25.51 -48.86
C TRP A 283 15.08 24.62 -47.95
N GLN A 284 15.48 23.45 -48.45
CA GLN A 284 16.34 22.51 -47.71
C GLN A 284 17.68 23.12 -47.27
N LYS A 285 18.21 24.09 -48.03
CA LYS A 285 19.43 24.82 -47.65
C LYS A 285 19.26 25.64 -46.37
N ASP A 286 18.05 26.14 -46.10
CA ASP A 286 17.75 26.93 -44.90
C ASP A 286 17.45 25.98 -43.72
N ILE A 287 16.66 24.94 -43.97
CA ILE A 287 16.27 23.91 -42.99
C ILE A 287 16.23 22.56 -43.70
N ALA A 288 17.25 21.72 -43.45
CA ALA A 288 17.43 20.42 -44.11
C ALA A 288 16.19 19.51 -44.08
N ASP A 289 15.47 19.52 -42.96
CA ASP A 289 14.30 18.69 -42.67
C ASP A 289 12.96 19.39 -42.94
N ILE A 290 12.93 20.49 -43.71
CA ILE A 290 11.69 21.24 -44.00
C ILE A 290 10.59 20.39 -44.65
N GLY A 291 10.95 19.35 -45.41
CA GLY A 291 9.99 18.42 -45.99
C GLY A 291 9.18 17.65 -44.95
N ILE A 292 9.76 17.39 -43.76
CA ILE A 292 9.04 16.80 -42.62
C ILE A 292 8.01 17.78 -42.09
N PHE A 293 8.36 19.07 -41.97
CA PHE A 293 7.44 20.10 -41.50
C PHE A 293 6.26 20.34 -42.47
N LYS A 294 6.53 20.34 -43.78
CA LYS A 294 5.50 20.49 -44.82
C LYS A 294 4.51 19.31 -44.86
N SER A 295 4.97 18.10 -44.55
CA SER A 295 4.11 16.91 -44.51
C SER A 295 3.44 16.75 -43.15
N ASP A 296 2.12 16.80 -43.13
CA ASP A 296 1.35 16.65 -41.89
C ASP A 296 1.59 15.30 -41.21
N THR A 297 1.57 14.21 -41.99
CA THR A 297 1.86 12.85 -41.52
C THR A 297 3.25 12.73 -40.92
N LYS A 298 4.29 13.20 -41.62
CA LYS A 298 5.68 13.09 -41.12
C LYS A 298 5.91 13.96 -39.90
N PHE A 299 5.29 15.15 -39.83
CA PHE A 299 5.35 15.98 -38.64
C PHE A 299 4.65 15.32 -37.45
N MET A 300 3.48 14.71 -37.65
CA MET A 300 2.74 14.00 -36.60
C MET A 300 3.51 12.82 -36.00
N GLU A 301 4.32 12.13 -36.78
CA GLU A 301 5.15 10.99 -36.33
C GLU A 301 6.27 11.40 -35.36
N LEU A 302 6.68 12.67 -35.36
CA LEU A 302 7.74 13.16 -34.48
C LEU A 302 7.35 13.10 -33.00
N HIS A 303 8.35 12.84 -32.15
CA HIS A 303 8.23 13.05 -30.71
C HIS A 303 7.90 14.52 -30.40
N TYR A 304 7.18 14.78 -29.31
CA TYR A 304 6.71 16.12 -28.96
C TYR A 304 7.84 17.17 -28.94
N ASP A 305 8.96 16.88 -28.28
CA ASP A 305 10.08 17.81 -28.19
C ASP A 305 10.69 18.15 -29.56
N LYS A 306 10.72 17.18 -30.49
CA LYS A 306 11.16 17.40 -31.87
C LYS A 306 10.19 18.30 -32.63
N LYS A 307 8.87 18.15 -32.40
CA LYS A 307 7.85 19.03 -33.00
C LYS A 307 8.03 20.47 -32.53
N VAL A 308 8.21 20.68 -31.22
CA VAL A 308 8.43 22.00 -30.62
C VAL A 308 9.69 22.65 -31.21
N ASP A 309 10.80 21.92 -31.24
CA ASP A 309 12.06 22.41 -31.81
C ASP A 309 11.92 22.78 -33.28
N MET A 310 11.29 21.93 -34.08
CA MET A 310 11.10 22.14 -35.51
C MET A 310 10.25 23.38 -35.80
N VAL A 311 9.14 23.57 -35.07
CA VAL A 311 8.32 24.79 -35.15
C VAL A 311 9.17 26.03 -34.86
N LYS A 312 10.02 25.99 -33.83
CA LYS A 312 10.91 27.11 -33.48
C LYS A 312 11.99 27.36 -34.53
N ARG A 313 12.59 26.30 -35.10
CA ARG A 313 13.57 26.43 -36.19
C ARG A 313 12.96 27.08 -37.43
N ILE A 314 11.74 26.67 -37.81
CA ILE A 314 11.01 27.25 -38.94
C ILE A 314 10.68 28.72 -38.67
N ASP A 315 10.12 29.05 -37.51
CA ASP A 315 9.81 30.44 -37.14
C ASP A 315 11.07 31.32 -37.14
N ASN A 316 12.21 30.78 -36.69
CA ASN A 316 13.48 31.49 -36.73
C ASN A 316 13.97 31.79 -38.15
N ALA A 317 13.88 30.81 -39.06
CA ALA A 317 14.27 31.02 -40.45
C ALA A 317 13.37 32.05 -41.17
N LEU A 318 12.06 32.04 -40.88
CA LEU A 318 11.13 33.04 -41.41
C LEU A 318 11.47 34.45 -40.92
N ILE A 319 11.69 34.61 -39.61
CA ILE A 319 12.06 35.90 -39.03
C ILE A 319 13.42 36.37 -39.56
N ALA A 320 14.37 35.45 -39.78
CA ALA A 320 15.67 35.78 -40.35
C ALA A 320 15.53 36.36 -41.76
N LYS A 321 14.75 35.72 -42.63
CA LYS A 321 14.45 36.23 -43.98
C LYS A 321 13.74 37.59 -43.95
N GLN A 322 12.72 37.73 -43.11
CA GLN A 322 11.97 38.98 -43.00
C GLN A 322 12.85 40.16 -42.54
N LYS A 323 13.86 39.89 -41.71
CA LYS A 323 14.73 40.92 -41.13
C LYS A 323 16.11 41.03 -41.80
N GLY A 324 16.39 40.26 -42.84
CA GLY A 324 17.72 40.22 -43.47
C GLY A 324 18.84 39.75 -42.51
N LYS A 325 18.55 38.82 -41.60
CA LYS A 325 19.48 38.30 -40.57
C LYS A 325 19.83 36.81 -40.78
N GLU A 326 19.82 36.34 -42.01
CA GLU A 326 20.09 34.94 -42.36
C GLU A 326 21.49 34.50 -41.97
N GLU A 327 22.52 35.30 -42.28
CA GLU A 327 23.91 34.96 -41.96
C GLU A 327 24.12 34.77 -40.47
N TRP A 328 23.63 35.71 -39.65
CA TRP A 328 23.70 35.61 -38.19
C TRP A 328 22.94 34.37 -37.68
N THR A 329 21.74 34.11 -38.20
CA THR A 329 20.91 32.98 -37.78
C THR A 329 21.58 31.65 -38.13
N ASN A 330 22.21 31.56 -39.30
CA ASN A 330 22.96 30.38 -39.73
C ASN A 330 24.19 30.16 -38.86
N ALA A 331 24.97 31.21 -38.60
CA ALA A 331 26.16 31.12 -37.74
C ALA A 331 25.81 30.69 -36.31
N VAL A 332 24.79 31.30 -35.69
CA VAL A 332 24.34 30.94 -34.33
C VAL A 332 23.74 29.54 -34.29
N THR A 333 22.97 29.14 -35.31
CA THR A 333 22.43 27.77 -35.41
C THR A 333 23.56 26.74 -35.51
N ALA A 334 24.60 27.01 -36.30
CA ALA A 334 25.75 26.12 -36.44
C ALA A 334 26.47 25.93 -35.10
N GLU A 335 26.76 27.01 -34.38
CA GLU A 335 27.40 26.93 -33.06
C GLU A 335 26.56 26.15 -32.04
N ILE A 336 25.25 26.42 -31.98
CA ILE A 336 24.34 25.69 -31.08
C ILE A 336 24.24 24.21 -31.47
N ARG A 337 24.22 23.87 -32.76
CA ARG A 337 24.26 22.46 -33.21
C ARG A 337 25.57 21.76 -32.86
N THR A 338 26.70 22.44 -32.94
CA THR A 338 27.99 21.91 -32.47
C THR A 338 27.92 21.61 -30.98
N ALA A 339 27.35 22.52 -30.17
CA ALA A 339 27.15 22.27 -28.74
C ALA A 339 26.20 21.09 -28.45
N ALA A 340 25.16 20.92 -29.27
CA ALA A 340 24.25 19.78 -29.15
C ALA A 340 24.94 18.45 -29.52
N THR A 341 25.76 18.45 -30.57
CA THR A 341 26.53 17.28 -31.02
C THR A 341 27.57 16.87 -29.97
N ALA A 342 28.20 17.86 -29.31
CA ALA A 342 29.10 17.63 -28.19
C ALA A 342 28.39 17.22 -26.89
N GLY A 343 27.05 17.14 -26.86
CA GLY A 343 26.27 16.71 -25.70
C GLY A 343 26.22 17.73 -24.56
N TYR A 344 26.42 19.03 -24.84
CA TYR A 344 26.29 20.11 -23.85
C TYR A 344 24.85 20.58 -23.70
N ILE A 345 24.04 20.42 -24.74
CA ILE A 345 22.60 20.72 -24.78
C ILE A 345 21.86 19.64 -25.56
N SER A 346 20.55 19.57 -25.42
CA SER A 346 19.74 18.66 -26.23
C SER A 346 19.63 19.13 -27.68
N ALA A 347 19.75 18.20 -28.63
CA ALA A 347 19.47 18.45 -30.05
C ALA A 347 18.03 18.92 -30.31
N ASN A 348 17.09 18.64 -29.40
CA ASN A 348 15.69 19.06 -29.50
C ASN A 348 15.45 20.46 -28.89
N ARG A 349 16.48 21.28 -28.71
CA ARG A 349 16.36 22.65 -28.17
C ARG A 349 17.11 23.70 -28.99
N VAL A 350 17.63 23.32 -30.16
CA VAL A 350 18.39 24.23 -31.02
C VAL A 350 17.52 25.42 -31.42
N GLY A 351 16.29 25.19 -31.87
CA GLY A 351 15.36 26.24 -32.27
C GLY A 351 14.99 27.19 -31.13
N GLU A 352 14.71 26.65 -29.95
CA GLU A 352 14.41 27.45 -28.75
C GLU A 352 15.57 28.37 -28.37
N LEU A 353 16.80 27.84 -28.37
CA LEU A 353 17.98 28.59 -27.98
C LEU A 353 18.34 29.66 -29.01
N VAL A 354 18.27 29.37 -30.31
CA VAL A 354 18.47 30.37 -31.37
C VAL A 354 17.46 31.51 -31.22
N ALA A 355 16.19 31.19 -30.93
CA ALA A 355 15.15 32.20 -30.72
C ALA A 355 15.49 33.10 -29.51
N SER A 356 15.90 32.50 -28.38
CA SER A 356 16.29 33.22 -27.18
C SER A 356 17.51 34.12 -27.37
N MET A 357 18.53 33.65 -28.10
CA MET A 357 19.73 34.45 -28.43
C MET A 357 19.36 35.65 -29.30
N ARG A 358 18.42 35.48 -30.23
CA ARG A 358 17.93 36.56 -31.09
C ARG A 358 17.11 37.58 -30.30
N GLU A 359 16.19 37.12 -29.46
CA GLU A 359 15.35 37.98 -28.61
C GLU A 359 16.20 38.83 -27.65
N SER A 360 17.34 38.30 -27.21
CA SER A 360 18.31 39.01 -26.38
C SER A 360 19.36 39.79 -27.19
N GLU A 361 19.21 39.87 -28.51
CA GLU A 361 20.11 40.55 -29.46
C GLU A 361 21.60 40.20 -29.30
N ARG A 362 21.90 38.94 -28.96
CA ARG A 362 23.27 38.49 -28.68
C ARG A 362 24.13 38.45 -29.93
N THR A 363 25.37 38.88 -29.79
CA THR A 363 26.42 38.69 -30.79
C THR A 363 26.86 37.23 -30.86
N LEU A 364 27.45 36.81 -31.99
CA LEU A 364 28.00 35.46 -32.14
C LEU A 364 29.08 35.15 -31.08
N HIS A 365 29.86 36.15 -30.68
CA HIS A 365 30.88 36.00 -29.63
C HIS A 365 30.25 35.67 -28.27
N GLU A 366 29.18 36.37 -27.89
CA GLU A 366 28.45 36.07 -26.65
C GLU A 366 27.84 34.67 -26.67
N VAL A 367 27.26 34.25 -27.81
CA VAL A 367 26.74 32.88 -27.97
C VAL A 367 27.82 31.84 -27.73
N LYS A 368 29.03 32.02 -28.30
CA LYS A 368 30.18 31.12 -28.06
C LYS A 368 30.57 31.07 -26.60
N ASN A 369 30.53 32.19 -25.89
CA ASN A 369 30.82 32.22 -24.46
C ASN A 369 29.75 31.49 -23.63
N PHE A 370 28.46 31.62 -23.96
CA PHE A 370 27.41 30.83 -23.33
C PHE A 370 27.60 29.32 -23.53
N ILE A 371 27.99 28.89 -24.74
CA ILE A 371 28.29 27.48 -25.02
C ILE A 371 29.44 26.95 -24.15
N LYS A 372 30.49 27.76 -23.93
CA LYS A 372 31.59 27.40 -23.01
C LYS A 372 31.08 27.20 -21.58
N GLU A 373 30.19 28.07 -21.10
CA GLU A 373 29.59 27.92 -19.77
C GLU A 373 28.68 26.67 -19.69
N TRP A 374 27.95 26.35 -20.75
CA TRP A 374 27.19 25.09 -20.84
C TRP A 374 28.09 23.86 -20.79
N ALA A 375 29.23 23.90 -21.48
CA ALA A 375 30.22 22.82 -21.43
C ALA A 375 30.80 22.64 -20.02
N LYS A 376 31.16 23.73 -19.34
CA LYS A 376 31.63 23.70 -17.94
C LYS A 376 30.60 23.08 -16.99
N LEU A 377 29.34 23.49 -17.11
CA LEU A 377 28.27 22.94 -16.27
C LEU A 377 27.99 21.46 -16.59
N ARG A 378 28.05 21.07 -17.86
CA ARG A 378 27.93 19.66 -18.27
C ARG A 378 29.05 18.80 -17.69
N TYR A 379 30.26 19.32 -17.66
CA TYR A 379 31.40 18.65 -17.03
C TYR A 379 31.20 18.47 -15.52
N ARG A 380 30.74 19.51 -14.80
CA ARG A 380 30.36 19.39 -13.37
C ARG A 380 29.27 18.34 -13.15
N PHE A 381 28.23 18.34 -13.97
CA PHE A 381 27.18 17.32 -13.93
C PHE A 381 27.76 15.90 -14.11
N ASN A 382 28.68 15.70 -15.06
CA ASN A 382 29.31 14.38 -15.25
C ASN A 382 30.06 13.93 -14.00
N LYS A 383 30.76 14.84 -13.31
CA LYS A 383 31.48 14.50 -12.08
C LYS A 383 30.53 14.07 -10.96
N VAL A 384 29.44 14.81 -10.71
CA VAL A 384 28.47 14.40 -9.68
C VAL A 384 27.81 13.07 -10.03
N GLU A 385 27.51 12.82 -11.30
CA GLU A 385 26.93 11.56 -11.76
C GLU A 385 27.90 10.38 -11.58
N GLU A 386 29.17 10.58 -11.89
CA GLU A 386 30.23 9.59 -11.67
C GLU A 386 30.36 9.28 -10.18
N GLN A 387 30.39 10.30 -9.32
CA GLN A 387 30.49 10.11 -7.88
C GLN A 387 29.24 9.40 -7.31
N MET A 388 28.03 9.81 -7.67
CA MET A 388 26.81 9.11 -7.24
C MET A 388 26.75 7.66 -7.73
N THR A 389 27.40 7.35 -8.85
CA THR A 389 27.50 5.98 -9.37
C THR A 389 28.53 5.16 -8.58
N LYS A 390 29.63 5.78 -8.12
CA LYS A 390 30.67 5.14 -7.29
C LYS A 390 30.27 4.99 -5.82
N GLU A 391 29.68 6.03 -5.22
CA GLU A 391 29.55 6.20 -3.76
C GLU A 391 28.09 6.14 -3.25
N LYS A 392 27.15 5.70 -4.09
CA LYS A 392 25.68 5.80 -3.92
C LYS A 392 25.18 7.25 -3.97
N ALA A 393 23.99 7.43 -4.54
CA ALA A 393 23.33 8.74 -4.56
C ALA A 393 22.90 9.15 -3.15
N PRO A 394 22.98 10.45 -2.79
CA PRO A 394 22.44 10.97 -1.55
C PRO A 394 20.98 10.52 -1.34
N GLN A 395 20.64 10.08 -0.13
CA GLN A 395 19.28 9.64 0.17
C GLN A 395 18.28 10.79 0.02
N GLY A 396 17.06 10.46 -0.42
CA GLY A 396 16.03 11.43 -0.82
C GLY A 396 16.20 11.97 -2.25
N LEU A 397 17.43 12.23 -2.70
CA LEU A 397 17.70 12.89 -3.99
C LEU A 397 17.14 12.11 -5.18
N HIS A 398 16.42 12.81 -6.06
CA HIS A 398 16.01 12.30 -7.36
C HIS A 398 17.13 12.54 -8.39
N ARG A 399 17.81 11.46 -8.79
CA ARG A 399 18.84 11.51 -9.83
C ARG A 399 18.18 11.84 -11.17
N ILE A 400 18.66 12.88 -11.84
CA ILE A 400 18.10 13.35 -13.10
C ILE A 400 18.87 12.70 -14.26
N PRO A 401 18.22 11.91 -15.13
CA PRO A 401 18.83 11.37 -16.34
C PRO A 401 19.44 12.47 -17.21
N VAL A 402 20.54 12.15 -17.89
CA VAL A 402 21.27 13.12 -18.72
C VAL A 402 20.38 13.76 -19.78
N GLU A 403 19.46 13.00 -20.37
CA GLU A 403 18.55 13.49 -21.41
C GLU A 403 17.64 14.58 -20.86
N LEU A 404 17.12 14.39 -19.64
CA LEU A 404 16.29 15.38 -18.97
C LEU A 404 17.11 16.61 -18.55
N PHE A 405 18.31 16.40 -18.02
CA PHE A 405 19.23 17.49 -17.69
C PHE A 405 19.51 18.38 -18.93
N LEU A 406 19.80 17.77 -20.07
CA LEU A 406 20.04 18.46 -21.34
C LEU A 406 18.78 19.15 -21.90
N MET A 407 17.59 18.78 -21.47
CA MET A 407 16.35 19.49 -21.81
C MET A 407 16.04 20.68 -20.88
N MET A 408 16.65 20.75 -19.69
CA MET A 408 16.39 21.84 -18.73
C MET A 408 16.97 23.18 -19.17
N LYS A 409 16.29 24.28 -18.80
CA LYS A 409 16.81 25.64 -18.91
C LYS A 409 18.05 25.83 -18.03
N TRP A 410 18.88 26.81 -18.39
CA TRP A 410 20.17 27.05 -17.75
C TRP A 410 20.11 27.14 -16.23
N GLU A 411 19.26 28.02 -15.67
CA GLU A 411 19.16 28.20 -14.21
C GLU A 411 18.79 26.91 -13.46
N LYS A 412 17.89 26.11 -14.05
CA LYS A 412 17.47 24.84 -13.48
C LYS A 412 18.57 23.78 -13.50
N ARG A 413 19.42 23.78 -14.53
CA ARG A 413 20.61 22.92 -14.57
C ARG A 413 21.62 23.34 -13.52
N LYS A 414 21.87 24.64 -13.42
CA LYS A 414 22.85 25.21 -12.49
C LYS A 414 22.46 24.91 -11.05
N SER A 415 21.20 25.14 -10.68
CA SER A 415 20.71 24.85 -9.33
C SER A 415 20.72 23.36 -8.99
N TYR A 416 20.42 22.48 -9.95
CA TYR A 416 20.53 21.04 -9.74
C TYR A 416 21.96 20.62 -9.42
N VAL A 417 22.92 21.01 -10.26
CA VAL A 417 24.33 20.61 -10.11
C VAL A 417 24.91 21.13 -8.80
N ALA A 418 24.68 22.41 -8.47
CA ALA A 418 25.14 23.00 -7.22
C ALA A 418 24.60 22.24 -6.00
N GLU A 419 23.30 21.93 -5.96
CA GLU A 419 22.70 21.20 -4.84
C GLU A 419 23.26 19.78 -4.71
N VAL A 420 23.52 19.11 -5.83
CA VAL A 420 24.13 17.77 -5.80
C VAL A 420 25.59 17.84 -5.30
N GLU A 421 26.38 18.82 -5.76
CA GLU A 421 27.76 19.02 -5.30
C GLU A 421 27.84 19.30 -3.80
N TYR A 422 26.92 20.12 -3.25
CA TYR A 422 26.84 20.35 -1.80
C TYR A 422 26.47 19.09 -1.02
N ARG A 423 25.53 18.29 -1.53
CA ARG A 423 25.15 17.01 -0.88
C ARG A 423 26.26 15.97 -0.90
N LEU A 424 27.06 15.96 -1.97
CA LEU A 424 28.24 15.10 -2.12
C LEU A 424 29.50 15.67 -1.47
N GLN A 425 29.40 16.84 -0.83
CA GLN A 425 30.53 17.56 -0.22
C GLN A 425 31.68 17.84 -1.20
N MET A 426 31.42 17.91 -2.51
CA MET A 426 32.45 18.16 -3.53
C MET A 426 33.03 19.59 -3.44
N GLU A 427 32.27 20.52 -2.88
CA GLU A 427 32.68 21.92 -2.64
C GLU A 427 33.13 22.17 -1.20
N SER A 428 33.14 21.14 -0.32
CA SER A 428 33.57 21.24 1.07
C SER A 428 35.09 21.43 1.17
N ARG A 429 35.52 22.68 1.04
CA ARG A 429 36.88 23.09 1.42
C ARG A 429 37.01 23.04 2.93
N ASN A 430 37.83 22.11 3.41
CA ASN A 430 38.54 22.18 4.69
C ASN A 430 37.67 22.43 5.93
N GLY A 431 37.08 21.38 6.52
CA GLY A 431 36.90 21.28 7.99
C GLY A 431 36.30 22.47 8.76
N ILE A 432 35.58 23.39 8.14
CA ILE A 432 34.86 24.46 8.84
C ILE A 432 33.54 23.85 9.31
N GLU A 433 33.36 23.79 10.63
CA GLU A 433 32.11 23.34 11.24
C GLU A 433 30.99 24.31 10.85
N SER A 434 30.00 23.79 10.12
CA SER A 434 28.73 24.47 9.86
C SER A 434 28.10 24.91 11.19
N THR A 435 27.64 26.16 11.30
CA THR A 435 26.94 26.62 12.51
C THR A 435 25.47 26.23 12.50
N LEU A 436 24.96 25.73 11.36
CA LEU A 436 23.59 25.28 11.24
C LEU A 436 23.40 23.90 11.87
N PRO A 437 22.31 23.68 12.63
CA PRO A 437 21.97 22.35 13.11
C PRO A 437 21.87 21.36 11.93
N TYR A 438 22.68 20.30 11.95
CA TYR A 438 22.71 19.30 10.88
C TYR A 438 21.32 18.72 10.56
N GLY A 439 20.49 18.52 11.61
CA GLY A 439 19.11 18.08 11.46
C GLY A 439 18.23 19.06 10.68
N LEU A 440 18.39 20.38 10.84
CA LEU A 440 17.62 21.39 10.11
C LEU A 440 17.96 21.35 8.61
N MET A 441 19.24 21.25 8.27
CA MET A 441 19.71 21.11 6.88
C MET A 441 19.14 19.87 6.20
N LEU A 442 19.13 18.73 6.90
CA LEU A 442 18.54 17.50 6.39
C LEU A 442 17.01 17.63 6.22
N ARG A 443 16.31 18.35 7.10
CA ARG A 443 14.87 18.59 6.97
C ARG A 443 14.56 19.41 5.72
N ILE A 444 15.31 20.48 5.46
CA ILE A 444 15.14 21.29 4.23
C ILE A 444 15.30 20.41 2.99
N ARG A 445 16.38 19.59 2.93
CA ARG A 445 16.63 18.66 1.83
C ARG A 445 15.54 17.61 1.68
N HIS A 446 15.06 17.05 2.79
CA HIS A 446 13.98 16.07 2.78
C HIS A 446 12.69 16.64 2.18
N GLU A 447 12.34 17.88 2.54
CA GLU A 447 11.15 18.55 2.02
C GLU A 447 11.32 18.99 0.57
N LEU A 448 12.54 19.35 0.14
CA LEU A 448 12.89 19.54 -1.27
C LEU A 448 12.66 18.26 -2.08
N ASP A 449 13.16 17.13 -1.58
CA ASP A 449 13.06 15.81 -2.23
C ASP A 449 11.63 15.27 -2.26
N SER A 450 10.82 15.69 -1.28
CA SER A 450 9.39 15.39 -1.20
C SER A 450 8.52 16.38 -1.98
N ALA A 451 9.12 17.37 -2.65
CA ALA A 451 8.42 18.43 -3.38
C ALA A 451 7.45 19.26 -2.51
N ASN A 452 7.74 19.41 -1.22
CA ASN A 452 6.94 20.23 -0.30
C ASN A 452 7.44 21.67 -0.26
N TRP A 453 7.25 22.38 -1.37
CA TRP A 453 7.84 23.71 -1.61
C TRP A 453 7.53 24.77 -0.57
N GLN A 454 6.33 24.73 0.03
CA GLN A 454 5.95 25.68 1.08
C GLN A 454 6.76 25.45 2.35
N GLU A 455 6.94 24.18 2.73
CA GLU A 455 7.68 23.87 3.94
C GLU A 455 9.17 24.17 3.80
N VAL A 456 9.74 23.92 2.62
CA VAL A 456 11.12 24.32 2.31
C VAL A 456 11.30 25.81 2.56
N ARG A 457 10.34 26.67 2.16
CA ARG A 457 10.40 28.12 2.42
C ARG A 457 10.38 28.43 3.91
N ASN A 458 9.49 27.80 4.67
CA ASN A 458 9.39 28.03 6.11
C ASN A 458 10.70 27.66 6.81
N LEU A 459 11.27 26.49 6.49
CA LEU A 459 12.53 26.02 7.06
C LEU A 459 13.73 26.85 6.60
N LEU A 460 13.74 27.34 5.35
CA LEU A 460 14.76 28.28 4.88
C LEU A 460 14.68 29.61 5.64
N ASN A 461 13.47 30.14 5.89
CA ASN A 461 13.27 31.35 6.69
C ASN A 461 13.73 31.17 8.14
N GLU A 462 13.59 29.96 8.70
CA GLU A 462 14.12 29.59 10.02
C GLU A 462 15.66 29.49 10.01
N ALA A 463 16.24 28.91 8.96
CA ALA A 463 17.67 28.65 8.87
C ALA A 463 18.51 29.90 8.55
N TRP A 464 18.01 30.82 7.72
CA TRP A 464 18.76 32.00 7.29
C TRP A 464 19.29 32.88 8.44
N PRO A 465 18.49 33.20 9.48
CA PRO A 465 18.97 33.93 10.66
C PRO A 465 20.09 33.20 11.44
N MET A 466 20.21 31.88 11.29
CA MET A 466 21.22 31.04 11.98
C MET A 466 22.51 30.85 11.14
N ALA A 467 22.51 31.27 9.87
CA ALA A 467 23.63 31.08 8.96
C ALA A 467 24.71 32.15 9.16
N ILE A 468 25.74 31.81 9.93
CA ILE A 468 26.84 32.73 10.24
C ILE A 468 27.95 32.62 9.20
N THR A 469 28.32 31.39 8.81
CA THR A 469 29.45 31.15 7.90
C THR A 469 29.07 31.35 6.43
N GLU A 470 30.04 31.72 5.59
CA GLU A 470 29.84 31.78 4.13
C GLU A 470 29.46 30.42 3.53
N GLN A 471 29.92 29.32 4.14
CA GLN A 471 29.55 27.97 3.73
C GLN A 471 28.08 27.65 4.03
N ASP A 472 27.57 28.10 5.18
CA ASP A 472 26.15 27.96 5.52
C ASP A 472 25.28 28.76 4.56
N LYS A 473 25.64 30.02 4.31
CA LYS A 473 24.95 30.88 3.35
C LYS A 473 24.94 30.27 1.96
N ALA A 474 26.08 29.80 1.47
CA ALA A 474 26.16 29.20 0.14
C ALA A 474 25.36 27.89 0.00
N GLN A 475 25.29 27.08 1.06
CA GLN A 475 24.40 25.91 1.09
C GLN A 475 22.92 26.29 1.08
N LEU A 476 22.51 27.29 1.88
CA LEU A 476 21.13 27.78 1.89
C LEU A 476 20.75 28.41 0.54
N GLU A 477 21.65 29.18 -0.08
CA GLU A 477 21.47 29.72 -1.44
C GLU A 477 21.28 28.62 -2.47
N SER A 478 22.03 27.51 -2.37
CA SER A 478 21.85 26.35 -3.24
C SER A 478 20.43 25.77 -3.12
N MET A 479 19.97 25.55 -1.88
CA MET A 479 18.62 25.03 -1.61
C MET A 479 17.52 25.98 -2.06
N GLU A 480 17.69 27.28 -1.85
CA GLU A 480 16.76 28.31 -2.28
C GLU A 480 16.70 28.42 -3.81
N ASN A 481 17.85 28.39 -4.48
CA ASN A 481 17.91 28.37 -5.95
C ASN A 481 17.30 27.10 -6.52
N TYR A 482 17.48 25.95 -5.86
CA TYR A 482 16.81 24.71 -6.24
C TYR A 482 15.29 24.87 -6.13
N LEU A 483 14.80 25.32 -4.97
CA LEU A 483 13.38 25.61 -4.73
C LEU A 483 12.80 26.56 -5.79
N LYS A 484 13.50 27.65 -6.12
CA LYS A 484 13.05 28.63 -7.11
C LYS A 484 12.86 28.04 -8.51
N ASN A 485 13.72 27.10 -8.91
CA ASN A 485 13.74 26.54 -10.26
C ASN A 485 12.97 25.21 -10.43
N PHE A 486 12.74 24.48 -9.33
CA PHE A 486 11.99 23.22 -9.31
C PHE A 486 10.61 23.34 -8.67
N GLY A 487 10.40 24.33 -7.79
CA GLY A 487 9.13 24.59 -7.15
C GLY A 487 8.05 25.08 -8.10
N SER A 488 6.82 24.68 -7.84
CA SER A 488 5.64 25.29 -8.46
C SER A 488 5.53 26.76 -8.02
N SER A 489 5.14 27.66 -8.92
CA SER A 489 4.87 29.06 -8.58
C SER A 489 4.02 29.13 -7.32
N ALA A 490 4.46 29.94 -6.35
CA ALA A 490 3.75 30.11 -5.09
C ALA A 490 2.27 30.42 -5.37
N PRO A 491 1.32 29.86 -4.61
CA PRO A 491 0.06 30.57 -4.42
C PRO A 491 0.42 32.00 -4.02
N LYS A 492 -0.08 33.00 -4.76
CA LYS A 492 0.04 34.39 -4.34
C LYS A 492 -0.48 34.45 -2.91
N GLU A 493 0.33 34.94 -1.98
CA GLU A 493 -0.12 35.21 -0.62
C GLU A 493 -1.34 36.13 -0.72
N SER A 494 -2.53 35.55 -0.56
CA SER A 494 -3.72 36.32 -0.27
C SER A 494 -3.53 36.86 1.14
N SER A 495 -3.91 38.12 1.34
CA SER A 495 -4.00 38.80 2.63
C SER A 495 -4.31 37.84 3.77
N THR A 496 -3.62 38.03 4.91
CA THR A 496 -3.72 37.22 6.12
C THR A 496 -5.19 36.86 6.38
N PRO A 497 -5.61 35.60 6.13
CA PRO A 497 -7.00 35.24 6.28
C PRO A 497 -7.38 35.44 7.75
N ASP A 498 -8.58 35.97 7.98
CA ASP A 498 -9.21 35.99 9.30
C ASP A 498 -9.06 34.63 9.99
N LYS A 499 -8.74 34.61 11.29
CA LYS A 499 -8.38 33.41 12.07
C LYS A 499 -9.40 32.29 11.82
N ALA A 500 -10.70 32.60 11.86
CA ALA A 500 -11.76 31.60 11.62
C ALA A 500 -11.69 30.97 10.21
N ARG A 501 -11.35 31.74 9.18
CA ARG A 501 -11.19 31.24 7.81
C ARG A 501 -9.95 30.36 7.67
N ALA A 502 -8.83 30.77 8.30
CA ALA A 502 -7.59 29.99 8.32
C ALA A 502 -7.80 28.63 9.00
N LEU A 503 -8.47 28.62 10.16
CA LEU A 503 -8.79 27.40 10.91
C LEU A 503 -9.72 26.46 10.13
N ARG A 504 -10.80 26.97 9.50
CA ARG A 504 -11.70 26.16 8.68
C ARG A 504 -10.97 25.50 7.52
N SER A 505 -10.20 26.26 6.75
CA SER A 505 -9.46 25.74 5.60
C SER A 505 -8.41 24.69 6.00
N ALA A 506 -7.74 24.91 7.14
CA ALA A 506 -6.78 23.95 7.68
C ALA A 506 -7.46 22.64 8.11
N LEU A 507 -8.58 22.71 8.84
CA LEU A 507 -9.32 21.52 9.27
C LEU A 507 -9.93 20.77 8.08
N GLU A 508 -10.51 21.46 7.10
CA GLU A 508 -11.01 20.84 5.87
C GLU A 508 -9.90 20.08 5.12
N THR A 509 -8.70 20.66 5.07
CA THR A 509 -7.53 20.04 4.46
C THR A 509 -7.11 18.78 5.23
N ILE A 510 -7.03 18.86 6.57
CA ILE A 510 -6.71 17.71 7.43
C ILE A 510 -7.76 16.62 7.27
N ASP A 511 -9.05 16.95 7.39
CA ASP A 511 -10.15 15.99 7.35
C ASP A 511 -10.26 15.29 5.99
N SER A 512 -10.05 16.05 4.89
CA SER A 512 -10.01 15.51 3.54
C SER A 512 -8.86 14.51 3.34
N ALA A 513 -7.68 14.83 3.84
CA ALA A 513 -6.51 13.95 3.77
C ALA A 513 -6.66 12.73 4.68
N TYR A 514 -7.14 12.94 5.91
CA TYR A 514 -7.35 11.90 6.90
C TYR A 514 -8.40 10.87 6.45
N LYS A 515 -9.48 11.30 5.80
CA LYS A 515 -10.48 10.39 5.20
C LYS A 515 -9.88 9.43 4.18
N GLN A 516 -8.84 9.86 3.47
CA GLN A 516 -8.15 9.06 2.44
C GLN A 516 -7.03 8.17 3.00
N LEU A 517 -6.66 8.30 4.27
CA LEU A 517 -5.68 7.41 4.90
C LEU A 517 -6.22 5.98 4.97
N PRO A 518 -5.38 4.95 4.76
CA PRO A 518 -5.73 3.58 5.11
C PRO A 518 -6.19 3.46 6.56
N THR A 519 -7.16 2.60 6.82
CA THR A 519 -7.74 2.39 8.16
C THR A 519 -6.65 2.07 9.18
N GLU A 520 -5.65 1.30 8.77
CA GLU A 520 -4.55 0.85 9.61
C GLU A 520 -3.59 1.99 10.01
N VAL A 521 -3.55 3.07 9.22
CA VAL A 521 -2.67 4.23 9.43
C VAL A 521 -3.33 5.31 10.28
N LYS A 522 -4.66 5.39 10.26
CA LYS A 522 -5.43 6.42 10.99
C LYS A 522 -5.05 6.51 12.48
N PRO A 523 -4.90 5.41 13.24
CA PRO A 523 -4.52 5.47 14.65
C PRO A 523 -3.19 6.19 14.90
N PHE A 524 -2.22 6.10 13.99
CA PHE A 524 -0.94 6.80 14.14
C PHE A 524 -1.13 8.33 14.06
N TYR A 525 -1.97 8.81 13.15
CA TYR A 525 -2.28 10.24 13.07
C TYR A 525 -3.22 10.70 14.18
N ASP A 526 -4.16 9.86 14.64
CA ASP A 526 -5.01 10.18 15.80
C ASP A 526 -4.19 10.42 17.07
N HIS A 527 -3.16 9.62 17.27
CA HIS A 527 -2.20 9.83 18.35
C HIS A 527 -1.32 11.05 18.09
N ALA A 528 -0.84 11.26 16.86
CA ALA A 528 0.03 12.40 16.54
C ALA A 528 -0.70 13.75 16.67
N PHE A 529 -2.02 13.81 16.41
CA PHE A 529 -2.84 15.01 16.60
C PHE A 529 -2.96 15.48 18.05
N LYS A 530 -2.63 14.61 19.02
CA LYS A 530 -2.58 14.97 20.45
C LYS A 530 -1.27 15.65 20.84
N HIS A 531 -0.26 15.56 19.97
CA HIS A 531 1.04 16.20 20.13
C HIS A 531 1.11 17.44 19.22
N ASP A 532 2.17 17.59 18.44
CA ASP A 532 2.39 18.71 17.53
C ASP A 532 2.64 18.26 16.09
N SER A 533 2.74 19.24 15.19
CA SER A 533 2.97 19.05 13.76
C SER A 533 4.32 18.38 13.47
N ASN A 534 5.33 18.54 14.33
CA ASN A 534 6.63 17.88 14.18
C ASN A 534 6.55 16.39 14.51
N CYS A 535 5.72 15.99 15.47
CA CYS A 535 5.40 14.59 15.73
C CYS A 535 4.68 13.97 14.52
N ALA A 536 3.63 14.62 14.01
CA ALA A 536 2.91 14.15 12.82
C ALA A 536 3.81 14.11 11.58
N TRP A 537 4.71 15.08 11.45
CA TRP A 537 5.73 15.11 10.41
C TRP A 537 6.67 13.90 10.52
N THR A 538 7.20 13.62 11.71
CA THR A 538 8.12 12.49 11.97
C THR A 538 7.47 11.15 11.58
N VAL A 539 6.21 10.93 11.98
CA VAL A 539 5.43 9.76 11.54
C VAL A 539 5.32 9.71 10.02
N GLY A 540 4.97 10.85 9.41
CA GLY A 540 4.86 10.97 7.95
C GLY A 540 6.18 10.69 7.21
N VAL A 541 7.33 11.08 7.77
CA VAL A 541 8.64 10.80 7.18
C VAL A 541 8.98 9.33 7.26
N MET A 542 8.74 8.66 8.39
CA MET A 542 8.98 7.21 8.49
C MET A 542 8.12 6.40 7.51
N LEU A 543 6.90 6.87 7.19
CA LEU A 543 6.06 6.29 6.15
C LEU A 543 6.57 6.61 4.73
N TYR A 544 7.11 7.81 4.51
CA TYR A 544 7.77 8.18 3.25
C TYR A 544 9.00 7.32 2.98
N ASN A 545 9.82 7.03 3.99
CA ASN A 545 11.03 6.22 3.85
C ASN A 545 10.72 4.81 3.31
N VAL A 546 9.58 4.21 3.69
CA VAL A 546 9.10 2.94 3.13
C VAL A 546 8.89 3.07 1.62
N GLN A 547 8.15 4.09 1.18
CA GLN A 547 7.91 4.34 -0.25
C GLN A 547 9.23 4.59 -1.00
N TRP A 548 10.12 5.37 -0.41
CA TRP A 548 11.43 5.67 -1.00
C TRP A 548 12.28 4.40 -1.19
N GLY A 549 12.26 3.50 -0.19
CA GLY A 549 12.93 2.21 -0.26
C GLY A 549 12.32 1.26 -1.30
N LEU A 550 11.00 1.26 -1.45
CA LEU A 550 10.29 0.48 -2.48
C LEU A 550 10.65 0.92 -3.90
N GLU A 551 10.72 2.22 -4.15
CA GLU A 551 11.03 2.77 -5.49
C GLU A 551 12.47 2.47 -5.95
N ARG A 552 13.38 2.25 -5.00
CA ARG A 552 14.81 1.99 -5.27
C ARG A 552 15.22 0.53 -5.10
N GLY A 553 14.27 -0.34 -4.78
CA GLY A 553 14.52 -1.78 -4.59
C GLY A 553 15.22 -2.13 -3.27
N TYR A 554 15.29 -1.19 -2.32
CA TYR A 554 15.79 -1.46 -0.96
C TYR A 554 14.76 -2.19 -0.09
N GLN A 555 13.47 -2.09 -0.46
CA GLN A 555 12.39 -2.86 0.15
C GLN A 555 11.75 -3.79 -0.88
N PRO A 556 11.37 -5.02 -0.50
CA PRO A 556 10.59 -5.89 -1.37
C PRO A 556 9.17 -5.32 -1.54
N GLN A 557 8.57 -5.56 -2.71
CA GLN A 557 7.17 -5.17 -2.97
C GLN A 557 6.20 -5.84 -2.00
N ASP A 558 6.52 -7.06 -1.58
CA ASP A 558 5.80 -7.79 -0.56
C ASP A 558 6.39 -7.51 0.83
N LEU A 559 5.82 -6.52 1.51
CA LEU A 559 6.27 -6.09 2.84
C LEU A 559 5.99 -7.13 3.93
N SER A 560 5.16 -8.15 3.68
CA SER A 560 4.95 -9.26 4.63
C SER A 560 6.26 -10.01 4.91
N LYS A 561 7.12 -10.14 3.91
CA LYS A 561 8.44 -10.78 4.04
C LYS A 561 9.39 -9.99 4.96
N VAL A 562 9.31 -8.66 4.96
CA VAL A 562 10.11 -7.82 5.87
C VAL A 562 9.65 -8.07 7.30
N ARG A 563 8.34 -8.19 7.49
CA ARG A 563 7.73 -8.47 8.77
C ARG A 563 8.03 -9.88 9.29
N GLU A 564 8.04 -10.89 8.43
CA GLU A 564 8.47 -12.26 8.77
C GLU A 564 9.93 -12.28 9.26
N ARG A 565 10.83 -11.57 8.56
CA ARG A 565 12.22 -11.40 9.01
C ARG A 565 12.28 -10.68 10.35
N ALA A 566 11.51 -9.62 10.52
CA ALA A 566 11.44 -8.90 11.80
C ALA A 566 10.99 -9.82 12.95
N ALA A 567 10.00 -10.68 12.70
CA ALA A 567 9.53 -11.65 13.69
C ALA A 567 10.60 -12.68 14.08
N ALA A 568 11.48 -13.06 13.16
CA ALA A 568 12.59 -13.98 13.43
C ALA A 568 13.78 -13.29 14.12
N GLU A 569 14.09 -12.04 13.74
CA GLU A 569 15.29 -11.33 14.20
C GLU A 569 15.10 -10.61 15.55
N THR A 570 13.90 -10.06 15.81
CA THR A 570 13.63 -9.28 17.03
C THR A 570 13.85 -10.07 18.32
N PRO A 571 13.37 -11.33 18.45
CA PRO A 571 13.61 -12.12 19.66
C PRO A 571 15.09 -12.35 19.95
N MET A 572 15.95 -12.39 18.92
CA MET A 572 17.40 -12.53 19.09
C MET A 572 18.03 -11.23 19.62
N ARG A 573 17.62 -10.07 19.10
CA ARG A 573 18.13 -8.76 19.55
C ARG A 573 17.69 -8.41 20.96
N MET A 574 16.47 -8.80 21.34
CA MET A 574 15.93 -8.55 22.67
C MET A 574 16.53 -9.47 23.76
N ARG A 575 17.46 -10.37 23.42
CA ARG A 575 18.19 -11.17 24.41
C ARG A 575 19.16 -10.29 25.21
N PRO A 576 19.35 -10.58 26.51
CA PRO A 576 20.35 -9.88 27.31
C PRO A 576 21.74 -9.94 26.65
N GLY A 577 22.38 -8.77 26.49
CA GLY A 577 23.75 -8.65 25.96
C GLY A 577 23.88 -8.60 24.43
N MET A 578 22.81 -8.76 23.64
CA MET A 578 22.84 -8.58 22.18
C MET A 578 22.62 -7.11 21.79
N GLY A 579 21.44 -6.57 22.13
CA GLY A 579 21.09 -5.18 21.87
C GLY A 579 20.97 -4.83 20.38
N HIS A 580 20.93 -3.53 20.10
CA HIS A 580 20.92 -2.97 18.75
C HIS A 580 22.35 -2.88 18.19
N GLY A 581 22.50 -3.10 16.88
CA GLY A 581 23.75 -2.91 16.13
C GLY A 581 23.71 -1.69 15.21
N ASP A 582 24.72 -1.53 14.35
CA ASP A 582 24.85 -0.39 13.42
C ASP A 582 24.35 -0.68 12.00
N GLY A 583 23.97 -1.93 11.71
CA GLY A 583 23.47 -2.38 10.41
C GLY A 583 21.96 -2.08 10.19
N LEU A 584 21.45 -2.56 9.05
CA LEU A 584 20.00 -2.62 8.79
C LEU A 584 19.35 -3.58 9.79
N GLU A 585 18.36 -3.09 10.55
CA GLU A 585 17.59 -3.91 11.48
C GLU A 585 16.14 -4.08 11.05
N ASN A 586 15.60 -5.30 11.19
CA ASN A 586 14.17 -5.56 11.06
C ASN A 586 13.58 -5.82 12.44
N ASN A 587 12.81 -4.87 12.97
CA ASN A 587 12.32 -4.91 14.34
C ASN A 587 10.79 -4.98 14.37
N LEU A 588 10.24 -6.00 15.04
CA LEU A 588 8.83 -6.25 15.21
C LEU A 588 8.39 -5.69 16.56
N ILE A 589 7.48 -4.72 16.54
CA ILE A 589 7.03 -4.03 17.76
C ILE A 589 5.87 -4.76 18.42
N ASP A 590 5.02 -5.42 17.63
CA ASP A 590 3.91 -6.21 18.15
C ASP A 590 4.45 -7.33 19.06
N GLY A 591 4.09 -7.28 20.35
CA GLY A 591 4.53 -8.23 21.37
C GLY A 591 5.88 -7.92 22.04
N HIS A 592 6.67 -6.99 21.50
CA HIS A 592 7.97 -6.59 22.08
C HIS A 592 8.01 -5.14 22.60
N GLY A 593 7.13 -4.26 22.07
CA GLY A 593 6.98 -2.88 22.53
C GLY A 593 8.19 -1.98 22.24
N ARG A 594 8.30 -0.90 23.02
CA ARG A 594 9.31 0.16 22.84
C ARG A 594 10.77 -0.34 22.83
N PRO A 595 11.19 -1.31 23.65
CA PRO A 595 12.57 -1.81 23.62
C PRO A 595 13.05 -2.35 22.26
N ALA A 596 12.13 -2.74 21.37
CA ALA A 596 12.48 -3.18 20.02
C ALA A 596 12.76 -2.01 19.05
N ILE A 597 12.49 -0.76 19.45
CA ILE A 597 12.76 0.42 18.63
C ILE A 597 14.14 0.95 18.97
N ARG A 598 15.04 0.94 17.99
CA ARG A 598 16.31 1.66 18.07
C ARG A 598 16.04 3.16 17.97
N GLU A 599 16.24 3.87 19.07
CA GLU A 599 16.06 5.33 19.14
C GLU A 599 17.31 6.11 18.66
N GLU A 600 18.50 5.51 18.81
CA GLU A 600 19.80 6.11 18.48
C GLU A 600 20.64 5.17 17.59
N GLY A 601 21.41 5.73 16.66
CA GLY A 601 22.35 4.97 15.82
C GLY A 601 22.39 5.44 14.36
N TRP A 602 23.37 4.97 13.59
CA TRP A 602 23.63 5.46 12.23
C TRP A 602 23.08 4.57 11.11
N GLY A 603 22.44 3.45 11.47
CA GLY A 603 21.91 2.47 10.52
C GLY A 603 20.42 2.65 10.21
N PRO A 604 19.94 2.14 9.05
CA PRO A 604 18.51 2.03 8.76
C PRO A 604 17.82 1.01 9.65
N GLN A 605 16.53 1.22 9.95
CA GLN A 605 15.70 0.26 10.70
C GLN A 605 14.31 0.15 10.09
N ASN A 606 13.80 -1.07 9.98
CA ASN A 606 12.43 -1.39 9.60
C ASN A 606 11.61 -1.66 10.87
N ILE A 607 10.77 -0.70 11.24
CA ILE A 607 9.82 -0.79 12.36
C ILE A 607 8.55 -1.46 11.85
N CYS A 608 8.42 -2.77 12.06
CA CYS A 608 7.26 -3.56 11.69
C CYS A 608 6.23 -3.57 12.83
N THR A 609 5.02 -3.08 12.58
CA THR A 609 4.02 -2.85 13.61
C THR A 609 2.59 -3.10 13.11
N SER A 610 1.62 -3.18 14.01
CA SER A 610 0.19 -3.08 13.71
C SER A 610 -0.40 -1.81 14.31
N SER A 611 -1.67 -1.53 14.02
CA SER A 611 -2.38 -0.36 14.51
C SER A 611 -2.58 -0.35 16.03
N SER A 612 -2.53 -1.49 16.71
CA SER A 612 -2.66 -1.56 18.18
C SER A 612 -1.48 -0.93 18.91
N GLU A 613 -0.33 -0.85 18.26
CA GLU A 613 0.91 -0.29 18.81
C GLU A 613 1.11 1.20 18.44
N ALA A 614 0.14 1.80 17.73
CA ALA A 614 0.27 3.15 17.17
C ALA A 614 0.66 4.20 18.21
N GLY A 615 0.05 4.17 19.41
CA GLY A 615 0.39 5.10 20.48
C GLY A 615 1.87 5.05 20.87
N ARG A 616 2.44 3.85 21.05
CA ARG A 616 3.85 3.69 21.45
C ARG A 616 4.82 4.17 20.38
N ILE A 617 4.53 3.88 19.11
CA ILE A 617 5.32 4.38 17.98
C ILE A 617 5.30 5.90 17.93
N VAL A 618 4.11 6.49 18.10
CA VAL A 618 3.93 7.94 18.04
C VAL A 618 4.61 8.64 19.21
N ASP A 619 4.57 8.08 20.41
CA ASP A 619 5.28 8.64 21.57
C ASP A 619 6.80 8.59 21.36
N SER A 620 7.32 7.49 20.80
CA SER A 620 8.73 7.40 20.40
C SER A 620 9.09 8.43 19.31
N ALA A 621 8.21 8.61 18.31
CA ALA A 621 8.37 9.61 17.27
C ALA A 621 8.35 11.04 17.84
N ASN A 622 7.49 11.32 18.82
CA ASN A 622 7.42 12.62 19.48
C ASN A 622 8.69 12.91 20.29
N ALA A 623 9.19 11.93 21.04
CA ALA A 623 10.44 12.05 21.79
C ALA A 623 11.64 12.29 20.87
N ASN A 624 11.61 11.73 19.65
CA ASN A 624 12.70 11.76 18.68
C ASN A 624 12.46 12.69 17.47
N LYS A 625 11.48 13.60 17.53
CA LYS A 625 11.09 14.44 16.37
C LYS A 625 12.18 15.41 15.88
N PHE A 626 13.18 15.69 16.71
CA PHE A 626 14.36 16.49 16.35
C PHE A 626 15.64 15.65 16.21
N ASN A 627 15.56 14.35 16.44
CA ASN A 627 16.67 13.42 16.31
C ASN A 627 16.75 12.93 14.85
N PHE A 628 17.70 13.46 14.08
CA PHE A 628 17.87 13.08 12.67
C PHE A 628 18.12 11.58 12.51
N SER A 629 18.89 10.97 13.42
CA SER A 629 19.22 9.55 13.35
C SER A 629 17.96 8.67 13.41
N TYR A 630 16.93 9.14 14.10
CA TYR A 630 15.65 8.46 14.20
C TYR A 630 14.80 8.64 12.93
N TRP A 631 14.41 9.87 12.61
CA TRP A 631 13.42 10.08 11.56
C TRP A 631 13.97 9.81 10.15
N TYR A 632 15.28 9.97 9.93
CA TYR A 632 15.91 9.79 8.63
C TYR A 632 16.10 8.33 8.25
N TRP A 633 16.36 7.47 9.23
CA TRP A 633 16.74 6.07 9.02
C TRP A 633 15.64 5.05 9.28
N ASN A 634 14.53 5.46 9.90
CA ASN A 634 13.43 4.57 10.25
C ASN A 634 12.37 4.45 9.14
N ASN A 635 12.03 3.22 8.80
CA ASN A 635 10.92 2.83 7.93
C ASN A 635 9.76 2.30 8.78
N LEU A 636 8.57 2.91 8.70
CA LEU A 636 7.41 2.46 9.47
C LEU A 636 6.51 1.52 8.63
N ILE A 637 6.65 0.22 8.84
CA ILE A 637 5.95 -0.85 8.12
C ILE A 637 4.72 -1.32 8.92
N ILE A 638 3.53 -0.95 8.48
CA ILE A 638 2.25 -1.20 9.16
C ILE A 638 1.58 -2.40 8.50
N LYS A 639 1.20 -3.39 9.32
CA LYS A 639 0.44 -4.57 8.88
C LYS A 639 -0.82 -4.13 8.12
N GLY A 640 -1.04 -4.70 6.94
CA GLY A 640 -2.22 -4.42 6.11
C GLY A 640 -2.07 -3.24 5.13
N VAL A 641 -0.96 -2.50 5.18
CA VAL A 641 -0.71 -1.38 4.25
C VAL A 641 0.12 -1.83 3.05
N SER A 642 -0.43 -1.67 1.85
CA SER A 642 0.21 -2.01 0.58
C SER A 642 1.18 -0.92 0.09
N ALA A 643 2.11 -1.30 -0.79
CA ALA A 643 3.04 -0.37 -1.47
C ALA A 643 2.31 0.80 -2.16
N GLY A 644 1.14 0.56 -2.78
CA GLY A 644 0.35 1.60 -3.42
C GLY A 644 -0.23 2.62 -2.44
N GLN A 645 -0.58 2.18 -1.24
CA GLN A 645 -1.07 3.06 -0.16
C GLN A 645 0.07 3.91 0.42
N TYR A 646 1.27 3.34 0.60
CA TYR A 646 2.46 4.09 1.02
C TYR A 646 2.78 5.25 0.07
N SER A 647 2.72 5.02 -1.25
CA SER A 647 2.90 6.08 -2.25
C SER A 647 1.93 7.25 -2.06
N SER A 648 0.66 6.94 -1.77
CA SER A 648 -0.38 7.95 -1.57
C SER A 648 -0.14 8.79 -0.32
N ILE A 649 0.32 8.16 0.77
CA ILE A 649 0.66 8.81 2.02
C ILE A 649 1.89 9.70 1.83
N ALA A 650 2.96 9.14 1.26
CA ALA A 650 4.27 9.74 1.11
C ALA A 650 4.24 11.08 0.36
N TYR A 651 3.49 11.15 -0.75
CA TYR A 651 3.53 12.29 -1.67
C TYR A 651 2.35 13.26 -1.55
N ILE A 652 1.24 12.87 -0.89
CA ILE A 652 0.01 13.68 -0.86
C ILE A 652 -0.51 13.86 0.56
N LEU A 653 -0.88 12.76 1.23
CA LEU A 653 -1.67 12.86 2.46
C LEU A 653 -0.86 13.42 3.63
N ARG A 654 0.41 13.01 3.80
CA ARG A 654 1.26 13.54 4.88
C ARG A 654 1.39 15.07 4.78
N ARG A 655 1.56 15.58 3.55
CA ARG A 655 1.79 17.01 3.29
C ARG A 655 0.57 17.82 3.70
N GLN A 656 -0.62 17.37 3.30
CA GLN A 656 -1.88 18.03 3.64
C GLN A 656 -2.11 18.05 5.15
N ILE A 657 -1.88 16.92 5.82
CA ILE A 657 -2.06 16.81 7.27
C ILE A 657 -1.09 17.73 8.02
N VAL A 658 0.21 17.61 7.77
CA VAL A 658 1.24 18.40 8.46
C VAL A 658 1.08 19.89 8.17
N SER A 659 0.80 20.27 6.92
CA SER A 659 0.55 21.67 6.56
C SER A 659 -0.68 22.23 7.27
N GLY A 660 -1.76 21.47 7.35
CA GLY A 660 -2.95 21.88 8.08
C GLY A 660 -2.65 22.09 9.56
N MET A 661 -1.96 21.14 10.21
CA MET A 661 -1.59 21.26 11.62
C MET A 661 -0.74 22.50 11.90
N ARG A 662 0.26 22.79 11.05
CA ARG A 662 1.08 24.00 11.20
C ARG A 662 0.29 25.28 11.06
N THR A 663 -0.68 25.31 10.14
CA THR A 663 -1.60 26.46 10.03
C THR A 663 -2.41 26.65 11.31
N LEU A 664 -2.86 25.56 11.96
CA LEU A 664 -3.54 25.65 13.25
C LEU A 664 -2.60 26.17 14.35
N GLU A 665 -1.40 25.61 14.44
CA GLU A 665 -0.39 25.99 15.45
C GLU A 665 0.04 27.46 15.31
N ALA A 666 0.18 27.96 14.07
CA ALA A 666 0.47 29.36 13.81
C ALA A 666 -0.64 30.31 14.32
N GLN A 667 -1.86 29.79 14.51
CA GLN A 667 -2.99 30.51 15.11
C GLN A 667 -3.16 30.23 16.62
N GLY A 668 -2.21 29.49 17.22
CA GLY A 668 -2.25 29.07 18.62
C GLY A 668 -3.21 27.93 18.90
N GLU A 669 -3.63 27.16 17.88
CA GLU A 669 -4.64 26.11 18.00
C GLU A 669 -4.07 24.71 17.71
N THR A 670 -4.64 23.71 18.38
CA THR A 670 -4.52 22.28 18.02
C THR A 670 -5.69 21.87 17.13
N VAL A 671 -5.67 20.64 16.59
CA VAL A 671 -6.82 20.08 15.86
C VAL A 671 -8.09 20.08 16.71
N ALA A 672 -7.97 19.73 17.99
CA ALA A 672 -9.10 19.69 18.92
C ALA A 672 -9.60 21.09 19.28
N SER A 673 -8.70 22.02 19.63
CA SER A 673 -9.09 23.37 20.03
C SER A 673 -9.62 24.19 18.86
N ALA A 674 -9.10 24.00 17.64
CA ALA A 674 -9.64 24.62 16.43
C ALA A 674 -11.08 24.19 16.14
N ARG A 675 -11.41 22.91 16.31
CA ARG A 675 -12.79 22.40 16.16
C ARG A 675 -13.72 23.03 17.19
N ASN A 676 -13.28 23.14 18.44
CA ASN A 676 -14.05 23.78 19.51
C ASN A 676 -14.26 25.27 19.25
N TYR A 677 -13.21 25.98 18.83
CA TYR A 677 -13.26 27.40 18.49
C TYR A 677 -14.30 27.69 17.39
N LEU A 678 -14.31 26.90 16.33
CA LEU A 678 -15.27 27.07 15.24
C LEU A 678 -16.70 26.67 15.62
N ALA A 679 -16.86 25.71 16.54
CA ALA A 679 -18.16 25.33 17.07
C ALA A 679 -18.78 26.43 17.96
N LEU A 680 -17.96 27.28 18.59
CA LEU A 680 -18.42 28.42 19.39
C LEU A 680 -18.79 29.66 18.56
N LEU A 681 -18.38 29.70 17.28
CA LEU A 681 -18.68 30.79 16.34
C LEU A 681 -19.95 30.55 15.51
N ASN A 682 -20.48 29.32 15.54
CA ASN A 682 -21.75 28.93 14.93
C ASN A 682 -22.81 28.84 16.01
#